data_AF-A0A359GZ66-F1
#
_entry.id   AF-A0A359GZ66-F1
#
_cell.length_a   1.000
_cell.length_b   1.000
_cell.length_c   1.000
_cell.angle_alpha   90.00
_cell.angle_beta   90.00
_cell.angle_gamma   90.00
#
_symmetry.space_group_name_H-M   'P 1'
#
loop_
_entity.id
_entity.type
_entity.pdbx_description
1 polymer ?
#
loop_
_entity_poly.entity_id
_entity_poly.type
_entity_poly.pdbx_seq_one_letter_code
_entity_poly.pdbx_strand_id
1 'polypeptide(L)'
;MLSFKQLFRCCWTSLPAAVSILIITNQGIAQVPIIQPGPPGQPARIITAEEAANLASIQYSAGDVMFLQGMISHHAQAMEMSVLVESRSSREALELLAQRINLSQEDEISMMQGWLQDRDLEAPALDAHHTEGYELMPGMLTDEEMAELEAAEGAEFDTLFLEFMIEHHLGAIEMVENLLDQQGAAQDPILYEFTSDVTSDQGSEIERMDAMLAGFSPDPRVNLSAGFRDAGEAALNLQLVASLPKPAGFFDPDNPSGLPNRPEPEETLSPEREDEQVSDDQELSADDASSALAETTAEEEEEDENADPRPSLLRFSNTDLLFSGNFLVAGNYHGFNTYDITNPRAPALLSSVVCPGGQGDVSLVGNLLIMSVQEARGRLDCGLQGVAEPTSQERIRGIRIFDVSDFRMPVQVGAVQTCRGSHTHTVVSNPDEQNNIFVYVSGTSPVRDEEELVGCSDDSPFEDEDSALFRIEVIQIPLDNPQDARIVNRPFIFSDPESGVLAGLWEGGDHGPDTQRTSQTNQCHDITTFPEIGLAAGACSGNGILLDISDPENPVRLDQVIDPGFAYWHSATFNNDGSKVIFTDEWGGGGRPRCRAQDPLDWGADAFYDIVDGRLQFRSHYKMSAPQTESENCVAHNGSLIPVPGRDIFVQAWYQGGVSVVDFTDSANPVEIAYFDRGPVDEEELISAGYWSTYW
;
A
#
# COMPACT_ATOMS: atom_id res chain seq x y z
N MET A 1 60.82 42.07 17.10
CA MET A 1 62.22 42.16 17.60
C MET A 1 62.80 40.75 17.68
N LEU A 2 63.93 40.55 16.98
CA LEU A 2 64.88 39.42 16.89
C LEU A 2 64.98 38.50 18.14
N SER A 3 65.45 37.24 18.13
CA SER A 3 65.95 36.23 17.19
C SER A 3 66.44 35.02 18.03
N PHE A 4 66.86 33.92 17.38
CA PHE A 4 67.67 32.74 17.80
C PHE A 4 66.91 31.47 18.21
N LYS A 5 66.89 30.37 17.42
CA LYS A 5 67.93 29.46 16.86
C LYS A 5 68.39 28.31 17.79
N GLN A 6 68.14 27.09 17.28
CA GLN A 6 69.03 25.92 17.16
C GLN A 6 69.19 24.90 18.30
N LEU A 7 68.60 23.71 18.06
CA LEU A 7 69.27 22.39 17.89
C LEU A 7 70.64 22.18 18.56
N PHE A 8 70.81 21.08 19.33
CA PHE A 8 71.74 19.98 18.99
C PHE A 8 71.62 18.76 19.94
N ARG A 9 71.70 17.59 19.31
CA ARG A 9 71.85 16.19 19.77
C ARG A 9 72.55 15.94 21.13
N CYS A 10 72.07 14.93 21.87
CA CYS A 10 72.95 13.86 22.40
C CYS A 10 72.20 12.56 22.75
N CYS A 11 72.81 11.42 22.41
CA CYS A 11 72.31 10.05 22.58
C CYS A 11 72.42 9.50 24.02
N TRP A 12 71.39 8.72 24.37
CA TRP A 12 71.41 7.38 25.00
C TRP A 12 71.96 7.21 26.43
N THR A 13 71.05 6.91 27.36
CA THR A 13 71.16 5.79 28.32
C THR A 13 69.76 5.35 28.81
N SER A 14 69.33 4.17 28.37
CA SER A 14 68.51 3.12 29.03
C SER A 14 67.44 3.45 30.10
N LEU A 15 66.18 3.01 29.90
CA LEU A 15 65.41 2.02 30.71
C LEU A 15 63.98 1.77 30.11
N PRO A 16 63.23 0.71 30.48
CA PRO A 16 62.58 -0.22 29.54
C PRO A 16 61.11 0.11 29.17
N ALA A 17 60.71 -0.34 27.98
CA ALA A 17 59.33 -0.29 27.50
C ALA A 17 58.47 -1.38 28.18
N ALA A 18 57.44 -0.96 28.91
CA ALA A 18 56.31 -1.80 29.28
C ALA A 18 55.34 -1.84 28.09
N VAL A 19 55.27 -2.98 27.40
CA VAL A 19 54.24 -3.22 26.38
C VAL A 19 52.97 -3.63 27.11
N SER A 20 52.01 -2.71 27.19
CA SER A 20 50.63 -3.03 27.57
C SER A 20 49.94 -3.63 26.34
N ILE A 21 49.65 -4.94 26.39
CA ILE A 21 48.77 -5.58 25.42
C ILE A 21 47.35 -5.16 25.76
N LEU A 22 46.79 -4.25 24.96
CA LEU A 22 45.38 -3.91 24.99
C LEU A 22 44.63 -5.06 24.30
N ILE A 23 43.98 -5.92 25.07
CA ILE A 23 43.04 -6.91 24.55
C ILE A 23 41.78 -6.12 24.18
N ILE A 24 41.64 -5.77 22.89
CA ILE A 24 40.37 -5.32 22.34
C ILE A 24 39.51 -6.58 22.21
N THR A 25 38.60 -6.79 23.16
CA THR A 25 37.50 -7.73 22.98
C THR A 25 36.58 -7.15 21.91
N ASN A 26 36.69 -7.67 20.69
CA ASN A 26 35.72 -7.42 19.63
C ASN A 26 34.41 -8.11 20.05
N GLN A 27 33.53 -7.39 20.76
CA GLN A 27 32.14 -7.79 20.94
C GLN A 27 31.49 -7.62 19.57
N GLY A 28 31.51 -8.67 18.75
CA GLY A 28 30.77 -8.69 17.50
C GLY A 28 29.30 -8.48 17.81
N ILE A 29 28.71 -7.41 17.25
CA ILE A 29 27.26 -7.31 17.12
C ILE A 29 26.85 -8.53 16.30
N ALA A 30 26.14 -9.48 16.91
CA ALA A 30 25.60 -10.61 16.18
C ALA A 30 24.62 -10.04 15.14
N GLN A 31 25.00 -10.13 13.86
CA GLN A 31 24.17 -9.69 12.75
C GLN A 31 22.89 -10.54 12.76
N VAL A 32 21.73 -9.89 12.72
CA VAL A 32 20.44 -10.58 12.68
C VAL A 32 20.40 -11.46 11.44
N PRO A 33 20.00 -12.75 11.57
CA PRO A 33 19.96 -13.64 10.42
C PRO A 33 18.80 -13.27 9.48
N ILE A 34 19.12 -13.17 8.19
CA ILE A 34 18.13 -13.09 7.11
C ILE A 34 17.89 -14.51 6.61
N ILE A 35 16.65 -14.97 6.68
CA ILE A 35 16.26 -16.35 6.45
C ILE A 35 15.46 -16.44 5.15
N GLN A 36 15.88 -17.30 4.23
CA GLN A 36 15.02 -17.79 3.17
C GLN A 36 14.55 -19.19 3.53
N PRO A 37 13.25 -19.41 3.81
CA PRO A 37 12.71 -20.74 4.01
C PRO A 37 12.87 -21.60 2.75
N GLY A 38 12.91 -22.92 2.93
CA GLY A 38 12.79 -23.86 1.81
C GLY A 38 11.33 -24.26 1.56
N PRO A 39 11.10 -25.20 0.62
CA PRO A 39 9.80 -25.87 0.47
C PRO A 39 9.30 -26.48 1.79
N PRO A 40 7.99 -26.79 1.93
CA PRO A 40 7.46 -27.41 3.13
C PRO A 40 8.28 -28.63 3.61
N GLY A 41 8.72 -28.60 4.86
CA GLY A 41 9.52 -29.64 5.51
C GLY A 41 11.02 -29.60 5.21
N GLN A 42 11.51 -28.67 4.38
CA GLN A 42 12.93 -28.50 4.08
C GLN A 42 13.58 -27.44 4.98
N PRO A 43 14.88 -27.57 5.31
CA PRO A 43 15.57 -26.60 6.15
C PRO A 43 15.65 -25.23 5.47
N ALA A 44 15.48 -24.17 6.26
CA ALA A 44 15.74 -22.81 5.82
C ALA A 44 17.24 -22.56 5.64
N ARG A 45 17.59 -21.58 4.80
CA ARG A 45 18.96 -21.11 4.61
C ARG A 45 19.11 -19.65 5.05
N ILE A 46 20.29 -19.30 5.56
CA ILE A 46 20.65 -17.91 5.84
C ILE A 46 21.19 -17.31 4.54
N ILE A 47 20.67 -16.15 4.14
CA ILE A 47 21.10 -15.39 2.97
C ILE A 47 21.76 -14.07 3.39
N THR A 48 22.51 -13.44 2.49
CA THR A 48 23.09 -12.12 2.76
C THR A 48 22.08 -11.01 2.49
N ALA A 49 22.30 -9.81 3.03
CA ALA A 49 21.47 -8.64 2.74
C ALA A 49 21.52 -8.25 1.26
N GLU A 50 22.69 -8.39 0.63
CA GLU A 50 22.89 -8.18 -0.81
C GLU A 50 22.15 -9.21 -1.66
N GLU A 51 22.13 -10.48 -1.24
CA GLU A 51 21.33 -11.53 -1.91
C GLU A 51 19.83 -11.22 -1.78
N ALA A 52 19.37 -10.73 -0.62
CA ALA A 52 17.98 -10.29 -0.44
C ALA A 52 17.62 -9.05 -1.28
N ALA A 53 18.56 -8.12 -1.48
CA ALA A 53 18.37 -6.87 -2.23
C ALA A 53 18.48 -7.05 -3.76
N ASN A 54 19.39 -7.88 -4.28
CA ASN A 54 19.55 -8.12 -5.72
C ASN A 54 18.39 -8.90 -6.36
N LEU A 55 17.47 -9.42 -5.55
CA LEU A 55 16.28 -10.15 -6.01
C LEU A 55 15.05 -9.23 -6.07
N ALA A 56 15.30 -7.92 -6.01
CA ALA A 56 14.34 -6.85 -6.07
C ALA A 56 13.99 -6.36 -7.48
N SER A 57 14.71 -6.82 -8.51
CA SER A 57 14.55 -6.35 -9.89
C SER A 57 13.91 -7.44 -10.77
N ILE A 58 12.64 -7.26 -11.16
CA ILE A 58 11.97 -8.03 -12.23
C ILE A 58 11.34 -7.05 -13.25
N GLN A 59 11.33 -7.49 -14.52
CA GLN A 59 11.08 -6.79 -15.78
C GLN A 59 9.58 -6.67 -16.16
N TYR A 60 9.30 -5.76 -17.10
CA TYR A 60 7.99 -5.28 -17.60
C TYR A 60 7.28 -6.19 -18.64
N SER A 61 6.01 -5.89 -18.92
CA SER A 61 5.08 -6.62 -19.81
C SER A 61 4.84 -5.94 -21.18
N ALA A 62 4.10 -6.56 -22.10
CA ALA A 62 3.67 -5.89 -23.35
C ALA A 62 2.52 -4.88 -23.12
N GLY A 63 1.68 -5.09 -22.10
CA GLY A 63 0.65 -4.15 -21.69
C GLY A 63 1.24 -2.84 -21.17
N ASP A 64 2.39 -2.95 -20.48
CA ASP A 64 3.18 -1.83 -19.96
C ASP A 64 3.61 -0.87 -21.08
N VAL A 65 4.10 -1.44 -22.18
CA VAL A 65 4.53 -0.67 -23.36
C VAL A 65 3.35 0.04 -24.02
N MET A 66 2.22 -0.65 -24.20
CA MET A 66 1.04 -0.08 -24.83
C MET A 66 0.41 1.03 -24.00
N PHE A 67 0.37 0.85 -22.68
CA PHE A 67 -0.13 1.86 -21.74
C PHE A 67 0.73 3.13 -21.79
N LEU A 68 2.06 3.00 -21.71
CA LEU A 68 2.96 4.16 -21.75
C LEU A 68 2.87 4.91 -23.08
N GLN A 69 2.81 4.21 -24.21
CA GLN A 69 2.62 4.83 -25.52
C GLN A 69 1.27 5.54 -25.62
N GLY A 70 0.20 4.96 -25.07
CA GLY A 70 -1.12 5.59 -25.02
C GLY A 70 -1.14 6.83 -24.13
N MET A 71 -0.65 6.71 -22.90
CA MET A 71 -0.69 7.78 -21.91
C MET A 71 0.17 9.00 -22.33
N ILE A 72 1.27 8.82 -23.07
CA ILE A 72 2.01 9.95 -23.67
C ILE A 72 1.11 10.82 -24.57
N SER A 73 0.31 10.20 -25.43
CA SER A 73 -0.60 10.92 -26.33
C SER A 73 -1.80 11.51 -25.60
N HIS A 74 -2.26 10.85 -24.52
CA HIS A 74 -3.32 11.36 -23.64
C HIS A 74 -2.86 12.64 -22.94
N HIS A 75 -1.70 12.61 -22.28
CA HIS A 75 -1.07 13.74 -21.62
C HIS A 75 -0.81 14.93 -22.55
N ALA A 76 -0.41 14.66 -23.81
CA ALA A 76 -0.17 15.70 -24.80
C ALA A 76 -1.44 16.55 -25.07
N GLN A 77 -2.64 15.94 -25.08
CA GLN A 77 -3.89 16.68 -25.27
C GLN A 77 -4.26 17.54 -24.05
N ALA A 78 -3.98 17.07 -22.82
CA ALA A 78 -4.15 17.89 -21.61
C ALA A 78 -3.28 19.15 -21.63
N MET A 79 -2.06 19.07 -22.17
CA MET A 79 -1.19 20.23 -22.37
C MET A 79 -1.76 21.21 -23.40
N GLU A 80 -2.29 20.70 -24.53
CA GLU A 80 -2.96 21.52 -25.55
C GLU A 80 -4.14 22.32 -24.97
N MET A 81 -4.97 21.67 -24.15
CA MET A 81 -6.08 22.33 -23.44
C MET A 81 -5.58 23.40 -22.45
N SER A 82 -4.54 23.08 -21.68
CA SER A 82 -4.00 23.95 -20.62
C SER A 82 -3.34 25.23 -21.16
N VAL A 83 -2.73 25.18 -22.35
CA VAL A 83 -2.17 26.37 -23.03
C VAL A 83 -3.24 27.42 -23.37
N LEU A 84 -4.50 27.04 -23.55
CA LEU A 84 -5.57 27.99 -23.87
C LEU A 84 -5.87 28.96 -22.70
N VAL A 85 -5.63 28.53 -21.46
CA VAL A 85 -6.07 29.23 -20.24
C VAL A 85 -5.51 30.65 -20.13
N GLU A 86 -4.23 30.86 -20.44
CA GLU A 86 -3.56 32.17 -20.36
C GLU A 86 -4.26 33.24 -21.22
N SER A 87 -4.79 32.83 -22.38
CA SER A 87 -5.40 33.76 -23.34
C SER A 87 -6.92 33.89 -23.19
N ARG A 88 -7.57 32.98 -22.46
CA ARG A 88 -9.04 32.83 -22.42
C ARG A 88 -9.66 33.02 -21.05
N SER A 89 -8.90 32.87 -19.97
CA SER A 89 -9.34 33.15 -18.60
C SER A 89 -8.74 34.45 -18.05
N SER A 90 -9.26 34.88 -16.90
CA SER A 90 -8.67 35.95 -16.07
C SER A 90 -8.67 35.57 -14.58
N ARG A 91 -8.88 34.29 -14.26
CA ARG A 91 -8.90 33.78 -12.89
C ARG A 91 -7.52 33.24 -12.55
N GLU A 92 -6.84 33.91 -11.62
CA GLU A 92 -5.53 33.50 -11.11
C GLU A 92 -5.49 32.03 -10.64
N ALA A 93 -6.58 31.56 -10.00
CA ALA A 93 -6.71 30.17 -9.60
C ALA A 93 -6.68 29.17 -10.79
N LEU A 94 -7.30 29.53 -11.91
CA LEU A 94 -7.34 28.68 -13.10
C LEU A 94 -6.01 28.74 -13.87
N GLU A 95 -5.38 29.91 -13.91
CA GLU A 95 -4.03 30.09 -14.47
C GLU A 95 -2.98 29.27 -13.71
N LEU A 96 -3.07 29.21 -12.38
CA LEU A 96 -2.20 28.39 -11.54
C LEU A 96 -2.46 26.89 -11.71
N LEU A 97 -3.73 26.48 -11.85
CA LEU A 97 -4.09 25.10 -12.14
C LEU A 97 -3.52 24.65 -13.50
N ALA A 98 -3.70 25.46 -14.55
CA ALA A 98 -3.21 25.14 -15.89
C ALA A 98 -1.67 25.08 -15.97
N GLN A 99 -0.98 25.94 -15.21
CA GLN A 99 0.48 25.87 -15.08
C GLN A 99 0.91 24.58 -14.38
N ARG A 100 0.20 24.17 -13.33
CA ARG A 100 0.48 22.92 -12.62
C ARG A 100 0.27 21.71 -13.53
N ILE A 101 -0.87 21.62 -14.22
CA ILE A 101 -1.18 20.55 -15.18
C ILE A 101 -0.09 20.46 -16.25
N ASN A 102 0.31 21.60 -16.85
CA ASN A 102 1.35 21.58 -17.88
C ASN A 102 2.69 21.04 -17.36
N LEU A 103 3.09 21.43 -16.16
CA LEU A 103 4.36 21.01 -15.58
C LEU A 103 4.35 19.52 -15.20
N SER A 104 3.29 19.04 -14.53
CA SER A 104 3.17 17.63 -14.16
C SER A 104 3.12 16.73 -15.39
N GLN A 105 2.30 17.09 -16.38
CA GLN A 105 2.11 16.30 -17.60
C GLN A 105 3.38 16.25 -18.46
N GLU A 106 4.17 17.34 -18.50
CA GLU A 106 5.47 17.38 -19.20
C GLU A 106 6.51 16.46 -18.55
N ASP A 107 6.57 16.44 -17.21
CA ASP A 107 7.46 15.59 -16.44
C ASP A 107 7.07 14.10 -16.60
N GLU A 108 5.78 13.80 -16.55
CA GLU A 108 5.24 12.45 -16.76
C GLU A 108 5.51 11.94 -18.18
N ILE A 109 5.29 12.76 -19.21
CA ILE A 109 5.65 12.44 -20.60
C ILE A 109 7.14 12.12 -20.72
N SER A 110 7.99 12.94 -20.11
CA SER A 110 9.44 12.76 -20.17
C SER A 110 9.87 11.44 -19.51
N MET A 111 9.23 11.08 -18.39
CA MET A 111 9.45 9.80 -17.73
C MET A 111 9.03 8.64 -18.62
N MET A 112 7.81 8.67 -19.17
CA MET A 112 7.29 7.59 -20.03
C MET A 112 8.17 7.40 -21.28
N GLN A 113 8.63 8.49 -21.89
CA GLN A 113 9.55 8.47 -23.03
C GLN A 113 10.90 7.88 -22.65
N GLY A 114 11.47 8.27 -21.50
CA GLY A 114 12.73 7.71 -20.98
C GLY A 114 12.59 6.22 -20.70
N TRP A 115 11.51 5.80 -20.04
CA TRP A 115 11.24 4.41 -19.74
C TRP A 115 11.22 3.54 -21.00
N LEU A 116 10.59 4.01 -22.09
CA LEU A 116 10.54 3.33 -23.39
C LEU A 116 11.93 3.31 -24.07
N GLN A 117 12.65 4.43 -24.07
CA GLN A 117 13.96 4.57 -24.72
C GLN A 117 15.04 3.72 -24.06
N ASP A 118 15.08 3.66 -22.73
CA ASP A 118 16.03 2.83 -21.95
C ASP A 118 15.91 1.34 -22.25
N ARG A 119 14.80 0.94 -22.89
CA ARG A 119 14.45 -0.44 -23.24
C ARG A 119 14.46 -0.68 -24.75
N ASP A 120 15.01 0.24 -25.54
CA ASP A 120 15.03 0.24 -27.02
C ASP A 120 13.62 0.14 -27.66
N LEU A 121 12.60 0.69 -26.98
CA LEU A 121 11.20 0.72 -27.45
C LEU A 121 10.85 2.08 -28.06
N GLU A 122 9.91 2.07 -29.01
CA GLU A 122 9.50 3.29 -29.72
C GLU A 122 8.57 4.14 -28.85
N ALA A 123 8.92 5.42 -28.64
CA ALA A 123 8.04 6.40 -28.02
C ALA A 123 7.31 7.21 -29.11
N PRO A 124 5.99 7.43 -28.98
CA PRO A 124 5.23 8.23 -29.93
C PRO A 124 5.62 9.71 -29.87
N ALA A 125 5.43 10.40 -31.00
CA ALA A 125 5.54 11.86 -31.03
C ALA A 125 4.35 12.51 -30.31
N LEU A 126 4.55 13.70 -29.75
CA LEU A 126 3.50 14.40 -28.99
C LEU A 126 2.28 14.79 -29.85
N ASP A 127 2.44 14.86 -31.17
CA ASP A 127 1.36 15.13 -32.13
C ASP A 127 0.76 13.86 -32.74
N ALA A 128 1.06 12.67 -32.19
CA ALA A 128 0.61 11.40 -32.73
C ALA A 128 -0.92 11.26 -32.75
N HIS A 129 -1.63 11.89 -31.81
CA HIS A 129 -3.10 11.90 -31.75
C HIS A 129 -3.77 12.66 -32.91
N HIS A 130 -3.04 13.52 -33.64
CA HIS A 130 -3.54 14.26 -34.82
C HIS A 130 -3.48 13.46 -36.14
N THR A 131 -3.03 12.21 -36.12
CA THR A 131 -2.88 11.40 -37.33
C THR A 131 -4.21 10.83 -37.84
N GLU A 132 -4.42 10.82 -39.18
CA GLU A 132 -5.65 10.26 -39.77
C GLU A 132 -5.82 8.77 -39.40
N GLY A 133 -6.89 8.47 -38.66
CA GLY A 133 -7.23 7.10 -38.22
C GLY A 133 -6.74 6.72 -36.82
N TYR A 134 -6.30 7.69 -36.00
CA TYR A 134 -6.03 7.48 -34.58
C TYR A 134 -7.31 7.07 -33.81
N GLU A 135 -7.22 6.05 -32.97
CA GLU A 135 -8.32 5.62 -32.09
C GLU A 135 -8.22 6.40 -30.77
N LEU A 136 -9.25 7.19 -30.44
CA LEU A 136 -9.30 7.97 -29.21
C LEU A 136 -9.33 7.05 -27.98
N MET A 137 -8.57 7.42 -26.96
CA MET A 137 -8.56 6.77 -25.65
C MET A 137 -9.63 7.36 -24.74
N PRO A 138 -10.03 6.67 -23.65
CA PRO A 138 -11.02 7.19 -22.70
C PRO A 138 -10.69 8.61 -22.22
N GLY A 139 -11.70 9.48 -22.15
CA GLY A 139 -11.58 10.87 -21.68
C GLY A 139 -10.96 11.88 -22.66
N MET A 140 -10.34 11.44 -23.77
CA MET A 140 -9.82 12.39 -24.76
C MET A 140 -10.95 13.14 -25.48
N LEU A 141 -10.75 14.45 -25.70
CA LEU A 141 -11.68 15.28 -26.45
C LEU A 141 -11.59 14.96 -27.94
N THR A 142 -12.75 14.97 -28.60
CA THR A 142 -12.86 14.94 -30.05
C THR A 142 -12.44 16.28 -30.69
N ASP A 143 -12.15 16.27 -31.99
CA ASP A 143 -11.86 17.51 -32.75
C ASP A 143 -12.99 18.56 -32.62
N GLU A 144 -14.25 18.13 -32.47
CA GLU A 144 -15.39 19.02 -32.30
C GLU A 144 -15.40 19.68 -30.90
N GLU A 145 -15.09 18.93 -29.85
CA GLU A 145 -15.01 19.42 -28.46
C GLU A 145 -13.79 20.32 -28.24
N MET A 146 -12.64 19.99 -28.85
CA MET A 146 -11.46 20.87 -28.85
C MET A 146 -11.77 22.20 -29.56
N ALA A 147 -12.46 22.17 -30.70
CA ALA A 147 -12.88 23.39 -31.40
C ALA A 147 -13.90 24.22 -30.61
N GLU A 148 -14.76 23.56 -29.81
CA GLU A 148 -15.69 24.23 -28.89
C GLU A 148 -14.94 24.94 -27.76
N LEU A 149 -13.98 24.24 -27.12
CA LEU A 149 -13.14 24.81 -26.07
C LEU A 149 -12.31 26.00 -26.58
N GLU A 150 -11.72 25.91 -27.78
CA GLU A 150 -10.95 26.99 -28.42
C GLU A 150 -11.77 28.25 -28.74
N ALA A 151 -13.07 28.09 -29.00
CA ALA A 151 -13.97 29.16 -29.36
C ALA A 151 -14.54 29.91 -28.13
N ALA A 152 -14.49 29.30 -26.95
CA ALA A 152 -15.01 29.87 -25.71
C ALA A 152 -14.09 30.94 -25.10
N GLU A 153 -14.66 31.89 -24.35
CA GLU A 153 -13.90 32.93 -23.63
C GLU A 153 -14.52 33.24 -22.25
N GLY A 154 -13.68 33.68 -21.31
CA GLY A 154 -14.12 34.13 -19.98
C GLY A 154 -14.79 33.02 -19.18
N ALA A 155 -15.90 33.33 -18.52
CA ALA A 155 -16.55 32.37 -17.63
C ALA A 155 -17.09 31.10 -18.34
N GLU A 156 -17.41 31.20 -19.63
CA GLU A 156 -17.83 30.04 -20.44
C GLU A 156 -16.64 29.11 -20.73
N PHE A 157 -15.48 29.70 -21.06
CA PHE A 157 -14.23 28.96 -21.16
C PHE A 157 -13.81 28.34 -19.82
N ASP A 158 -13.90 29.10 -18.72
CA ASP A 158 -13.54 28.60 -17.38
C ASP A 158 -14.33 27.33 -17.01
N THR A 159 -15.63 27.29 -17.33
CA THR A 159 -16.48 26.13 -17.07
C THR A 159 -16.17 24.96 -18.00
N LEU A 160 -16.08 25.20 -19.31
CA LEU A 160 -15.79 24.16 -20.28
C LEU A 160 -14.40 23.53 -20.05
N PHE A 161 -13.40 24.35 -19.72
CA PHE A 161 -12.06 23.86 -19.39
C PHE A 161 -12.09 22.93 -18.17
N LEU A 162 -12.78 23.32 -17.09
CA LEU A 162 -12.87 22.50 -15.88
C LEU A 162 -13.66 21.20 -16.15
N GLU A 163 -14.82 21.27 -16.82
CA GLU A 163 -15.65 20.10 -17.12
C GLU A 163 -14.90 19.10 -18.02
N PHE A 164 -14.25 19.58 -19.09
CA PHE A 164 -13.51 18.74 -20.01
C PHE A 164 -12.21 18.20 -19.40
N MET A 165 -11.50 18.98 -18.58
CA MET A 165 -10.31 18.49 -17.90
C MET A 165 -10.65 17.43 -16.83
N ILE A 166 -11.81 17.55 -16.15
CA ILE A 166 -12.30 16.50 -15.26
C ILE A 166 -12.59 15.20 -16.02
N GLU A 167 -13.29 15.28 -17.15
CA GLU A 167 -13.59 14.10 -17.99
C GLU A 167 -12.32 13.46 -18.55
N HIS A 168 -11.37 14.29 -18.99
CA HIS A 168 -10.06 13.86 -19.45
C HIS A 168 -9.31 13.07 -18.37
N HIS A 169 -9.23 13.62 -17.16
CA HIS A 169 -8.56 12.99 -16.03
C HIS A 169 -9.23 11.69 -15.56
N LEU A 170 -10.56 11.60 -15.62
CA LEU A 170 -11.27 10.34 -15.38
C LEU A 170 -10.91 9.26 -16.39
N GLY A 171 -10.67 9.63 -17.65
CA GLY A 171 -10.18 8.73 -18.69
C GLY A 171 -8.77 8.19 -18.43
N ALA A 172 -7.87 9.01 -17.90
CA ALA A 172 -6.52 8.57 -17.51
C ALA A 172 -6.57 7.52 -16.37
N ILE A 173 -7.46 7.71 -15.39
CA ILE A 173 -7.70 6.74 -14.31
C ILE A 173 -8.25 5.42 -14.87
N GLU A 174 -9.20 5.47 -15.80
CA GLU A 174 -9.73 4.27 -16.46
C GLU A 174 -8.63 3.51 -17.25
N MET A 175 -7.70 4.22 -17.90
CA MET A 175 -6.56 3.61 -18.58
C MET A 175 -5.62 2.88 -17.61
N VAL A 176 -5.39 3.44 -16.42
CA VAL A 176 -4.62 2.79 -15.35
C VAL A 176 -5.34 1.52 -14.86
N GLU A 177 -6.64 1.59 -14.59
CA GLU A 177 -7.43 0.44 -14.16
C GLU A 177 -7.34 -0.71 -15.19
N ASN A 178 -7.48 -0.38 -16.48
CA ASN A 178 -7.33 -1.34 -17.58
C ASN A 178 -5.91 -1.94 -17.70
N LEU A 179 -4.86 -1.21 -17.33
CA LEU A 179 -3.50 -1.76 -17.28
C LEU A 179 -3.35 -2.73 -16.10
N LEU A 180 -3.82 -2.35 -14.91
CA LEU A 180 -3.69 -3.15 -13.70
C LEU A 180 -4.52 -4.44 -13.74
N ASP A 181 -5.57 -4.48 -14.55
CA ASP A 181 -6.35 -5.70 -14.81
C ASP A 181 -5.62 -6.73 -15.68
N GLN A 182 -4.52 -6.37 -16.35
CA GLN A 182 -3.75 -7.27 -17.22
C GLN A 182 -2.74 -8.11 -16.43
N GLN A 183 -2.72 -9.42 -16.69
CA GLN A 183 -1.80 -10.34 -16.00
C GLN A 183 -0.33 -10.03 -16.33
N GLY A 184 0.45 -9.78 -15.27
CA GLY A 184 1.88 -9.52 -15.38
C GLY A 184 2.23 -8.08 -15.77
N ALA A 185 1.24 -7.19 -15.88
CA ALA A 185 1.46 -5.77 -16.10
C ALA A 185 1.86 -5.02 -14.82
N ALA A 186 2.45 -3.84 -15.01
CA ALA A 186 2.94 -2.95 -13.96
C ALA A 186 3.77 -3.66 -12.88
N GLN A 187 4.60 -4.64 -13.29
CA GLN A 187 5.53 -5.33 -12.38
C GLN A 187 6.87 -4.59 -12.26
N ASP A 188 7.16 -3.72 -13.23
CA ASP A 188 8.26 -2.77 -13.18
C ASP A 188 7.94 -1.70 -12.12
N PRO A 189 8.78 -1.51 -11.10
CA PRO A 189 8.48 -0.61 -9.99
C PRO A 189 8.25 0.84 -10.43
N ILE A 190 8.95 1.32 -11.45
CA ILE A 190 8.83 2.70 -11.97
C ILE A 190 7.48 2.86 -12.65
N LEU A 191 7.05 1.85 -13.42
CA LEU A 191 5.73 1.87 -14.05
C LEU A 191 4.59 1.73 -13.04
N TYR A 192 4.70 0.86 -12.04
CA TYR A 192 3.67 0.72 -11.02
C TYR A 192 3.51 2.01 -10.19
N GLU A 193 4.63 2.65 -9.85
CA GLU A 193 4.65 3.97 -9.22
C GLU A 193 3.93 4.98 -10.11
N PHE A 194 4.30 5.06 -11.38
CA PHE A 194 3.63 5.94 -12.34
C PHE A 194 2.11 5.71 -12.45
N THR A 195 1.64 4.45 -12.45
CA THR A 195 0.19 4.18 -12.47
C THR A 195 -0.51 4.69 -11.20
N SER A 196 0.19 4.63 -10.06
CA SER A 196 -0.31 5.15 -8.78
C SER A 196 -0.30 6.67 -8.79
N ASP A 197 0.75 7.29 -9.33
CA ASP A 197 0.91 8.74 -9.47
C ASP A 197 -0.18 9.32 -10.36
N VAL A 198 -0.40 8.76 -11.57
CA VAL A 198 -1.49 9.19 -12.46
C VAL A 198 -2.85 9.09 -11.76
N THR A 199 -3.10 8.02 -11.01
CA THR A 199 -4.38 7.87 -10.28
C THR A 199 -4.53 8.90 -9.16
N SER A 200 -3.43 9.22 -8.48
CA SER A 200 -3.38 10.17 -7.36
C SER A 200 -3.46 11.61 -7.84
N ASP A 201 -2.59 12.01 -8.76
CA ASP A 201 -2.42 13.38 -9.23
C ASP A 201 -3.64 13.84 -10.02
N GLN A 202 -4.09 13.04 -10.99
CA GLN A 202 -5.29 13.33 -11.77
C GLN A 202 -6.53 13.32 -10.87
N GLY A 203 -6.58 12.41 -9.88
CA GLY A 203 -7.61 12.43 -8.83
C GLY A 203 -7.61 13.73 -8.02
N SER A 204 -6.44 14.21 -7.60
CA SER A 204 -6.30 15.46 -6.84
C SER A 204 -6.65 16.71 -7.67
N GLU A 205 -6.34 16.71 -8.96
CA GLU A 205 -6.67 17.83 -9.85
C GLU A 205 -8.19 17.92 -10.10
N ILE A 206 -8.87 16.78 -10.27
CA ILE A 206 -10.35 16.71 -10.26
C ILE A 206 -10.89 17.32 -8.96
N GLU A 207 -10.33 16.94 -7.82
CA GLU A 207 -10.79 17.37 -6.51
C GLU A 207 -10.50 18.86 -6.23
N ARG A 208 -9.41 19.44 -6.75
CA ARG A 208 -9.14 20.89 -6.69
C ARG A 208 -10.07 21.70 -7.57
N MET A 209 -10.37 21.19 -8.76
CA MET A 209 -11.38 21.78 -9.63
C MET A 209 -12.75 21.78 -8.92
N ASP A 210 -13.05 20.73 -8.14
CA ASP A 210 -14.23 20.63 -7.28
C ASP A 210 -14.15 21.49 -6.01
N ALA A 211 -12.99 21.64 -5.37
CA ALA A 211 -12.80 22.41 -4.14
C ALA A 211 -12.73 23.92 -4.38
N MET A 212 -12.27 24.35 -5.57
CA MET A 212 -12.50 25.71 -6.05
C MET A 212 -14.01 26.06 -6.09
N LEU A 213 -14.90 25.05 -5.98
CA LEU A 213 -16.33 25.22 -5.82
C LEU A 213 -16.82 25.26 -4.34
N ALA A 214 -16.03 24.97 -3.28
CA ALA A 214 -16.51 24.92 -1.88
C ALA A 214 -15.45 25.18 -0.75
N GLY A 215 -15.75 25.96 0.32
CA GLY A 215 -14.80 26.13 1.46
C GLY A 215 -15.31 26.62 2.83
N PHE A 216 -14.70 26.06 3.92
CA PHE A 216 -14.50 26.47 5.36
C PHE A 216 -15.05 25.54 6.50
N SER A 217 -14.17 25.03 7.40
CA SER A 217 -14.47 24.21 8.62
C SER A 217 -13.62 24.60 9.88
N PRO A 218 -14.05 24.36 11.16
CA PRO A 218 -13.40 24.85 12.39
C PRO A 218 -12.69 23.84 13.36
N ASP A 219 -12.39 22.59 12.99
CA ASP A 219 -11.74 21.59 13.88
C ASP A 219 -10.23 21.88 14.11
N PRO A 220 -9.65 21.73 15.32
CA PRO A 220 -8.24 22.04 15.61
C PRO A 220 -7.20 21.11 14.97
N ARG A 221 -7.61 19.97 14.42
CA ARG A 221 -6.76 19.10 13.58
C ARG A 221 -6.60 19.65 12.16
N VAL A 222 -7.44 20.60 11.75
CA VAL A 222 -7.40 21.21 10.42
C VAL A 222 -6.20 22.15 10.32
N ASN A 223 -5.41 22.01 9.25
CA ASN A 223 -4.19 22.79 8.97
C ASN A 223 -3.02 22.53 9.94
N LEU A 224 -2.84 21.30 10.41
CA LEU A 224 -1.58 20.91 11.04
C LEU A 224 -0.44 21.03 10.02
N SER A 225 0.73 21.52 10.43
CA SER A 225 1.87 21.68 9.52
C SER A 225 2.38 20.32 9.03
N ALA A 226 2.79 20.24 7.77
CA ALA A 226 3.41 19.04 7.22
C ALA A 226 4.76 18.72 7.90
N GLY A 227 5.21 17.47 7.79
CA GLY A 227 6.56 17.06 8.17
C GLY A 227 6.71 15.57 8.48
N PHE A 228 7.72 14.93 7.90
CA PHE A 228 7.97 13.49 8.11
C PHE A 228 8.24 13.11 9.57
N ARG A 229 8.98 13.93 10.32
CA ARG A 229 9.32 13.67 11.75
C ARG A 229 8.80 14.74 12.70
N ASP A 230 8.41 15.88 12.18
CA ASP A 230 8.10 17.10 12.92
C ASP A 230 6.84 17.81 12.40
N ALA A 231 5.95 17.05 11.74
CA ALA A 231 4.59 17.51 11.46
C ALA A 231 3.94 18.11 12.73
N GLY A 232 3.05 19.06 12.51
CA GLY A 232 2.20 19.60 13.56
C GLY A 232 1.37 18.47 14.16
N GLU A 233 1.19 18.47 15.47
CA GLU A 233 0.42 17.44 16.18
C GLU A 233 -0.74 18.06 16.94
N ALA A 234 -1.86 17.36 16.99
CA ALA A 234 -2.98 17.66 17.87
C ALA A 234 -3.37 16.41 18.66
N ALA A 235 -3.60 16.57 19.96
CA ALA A 235 -4.01 15.46 20.80
C ALA A 235 -5.06 15.91 21.82
N LEU A 236 -6.03 15.03 22.07
CA LEU A 236 -7.00 15.13 23.15
C LEU A 236 -6.95 13.85 23.96
N ASN A 237 -6.73 13.96 25.28
CA ASN A 237 -6.71 12.83 26.23
C ASN A 237 -5.71 11.69 25.93
N LEU A 238 -4.92 11.78 24.86
CA LEU A 238 -3.77 10.94 24.57
C LEU A 238 -2.46 11.71 24.77
N GLN A 239 -1.38 10.97 25.04
CA GLN A 239 -0.03 11.49 25.09
C GLN A 239 0.89 10.55 24.30
N LEU A 240 1.56 11.09 23.28
CA LEU A 240 2.62 10.37 22.59
C LEU A 240 3.79 10.13 23.55
N VAL A 241 4.11 8.85 23.81
CA VAL A 241 5.20 8.45 24.72
C VAL A 241 6.49 8.18 23.95
N ALA A 242 6.39 7.56 22.77
CA ALA A 242 7.51 7.24 21.90
C ALA A 242 7.04 7.02 20.46
N SER A 243 7.89 7.36 19.49
CA SER A 243 7.81 6.95 18.09
C SER A 243 9.12 6.24 17.74
N LEU A 244 9.03 5.06 17.13
CA LEU A 244 10.19 4.24 16.79
C LEU A 244 10.37 4.23 15.26
N PRO A 245 11.58 4.49 14.73
CA PRO A 245 11.83 4.43 13.30
C PRO A 245 11.77 2.98 12.78
N LYS A 246 11.60 2.82 11.47
CA LYS A 246 11.77 1.52 10.80
C LYS A 246 13.17 0.95 11.15
N PRO A 247 13.32 -0.35 11.44
CA PRO A 247 14.62 -0.97 11.71
C PRO A 247 15.53 -0.91 10.47
N ALA A 248 16.86 -0.91 10.67
CA ALA A 248 17.81 -0.94 9.57
C ALA A 248 17.58 -2.18 8.66
N GLY A 249 17.53 -1.97 7.34
CA GLY A 249 17.20 -2.99 6.35
C GLY A 249 15.71 -3.05 5.96
N PHE A 250 14.86 -2.20 6.55
CA PHE A 250 13.42 -2.07 6.23
C PHE A 250 13.05 -0.69 5.68
N PHE A 251 14.05 0.07 5.29
CA PHE A 251 13.94 1.35 4.62
C PHE A 251 15.20 1.52 3.77
N ASP A 252 15.10 2.32 2.74
CA ASP A 252 16.23 2.73 1.93
C ASP A 252 17.15 3.63 2.78
N PRO A 253 18.42 3.24 3.06
CA PRO A 253 19.33 4.06 3.86
C PRO A 253 19.62 5.43 3.24
N ASP A 254 19.50 5.56 1.91
CA ASP A 254 19.74 6.79 1.17
C ASP A 254 18.46 7.65 1.09
N ASN A 255 17.28 7.04 1.24
CA ASN A 255 15.99 7.71 1.41
C ASN A 255 15.20 7.18 2.63
N PRO A 256 15.63 7.50 3.86
CA PRO A 256 15.03 6.94 5.08
C PRO A 256 13.61 7.40 5.35
N SER A 257 13.17 8.44 4.65
CA SER A 257 11.82 8.98 4.71
C SER A 257 10.89 8.42 3.63
N GLY A 258 11.44 7.79 2.58
CA GLY A 258 10.66 7.36 1.42
C GLY A 258 10.01 8.52 0.68
N LEU A 259 10.58 9.74 0.78
CA LEU A 259 10.07 10.94 0.13
C LEU A 259 10.75 11.07 -1.25
N PRO A 260 10.07 11.57 -2.28
CA PRO A 260 10.73 11.87 -3.55
C PRO A 260 11.86 12.90 -3.37
N ASN A 261 13.00 12.68 -4.03
CA ASN A 261 14.12 13.61 -4.02
C ASN A 261 13.74 14.87 -4.81
N ARG A 262 13.44 15.97 -4.10
CA ARG A 262 13.29 17.29 -4.72
C ARG A 262 14.66 17.94 -4.89
N PRO A 263 15.02 18.48 -6.07
CA PRO A 263 16.20 19.33 -6.17
C PRO A 263 16.00 20.53 -5.23
N GLU A 264 16.94 20.76 -4.31
CA GLU A 264 16.90 21.91 -3.40
C GLU A 264 16.75 23.21 -4.22
N PRO A 265 15.88 24.16 -3.81
CA PRO A 265 15.84 25.46 -4.45
C PRO A 265 17.22 26.11 -4.27
N GLU A 266 17.92 26.41 -5.38
CA GLU A 266 19.20 27.12 -5.33
C GLU A 266 19.07 28.31 -4.37
N GLU A 267 19.85 28.30 -3.28
CA GLU A 267 19.95 29.43 -2.38
C GLU A 267 20.18 30.68 -3.23
N THR A 268 19.20 31.58 -3.26
CA THR A 268 19.32 32.87 -3.92
C THR A 268 20.56 33.55 -3.37
N LEU A 269 21.63 33.57 -4.17
CA LEU A 269 22.86 34.27 -3.87
C LEU A 269 22.51 35.73 -3.58
N SER A 270 22.65 36.11 -2.32
CA SER A 270 22.57 37.48 -1.87
C SER A 270 23.65 38.29 -2.61
N PRO A 271 23.35 39.48 -3.18
CA PRO A 271 24.34 40.21 -3.95
C PRO A 271 25.24 40.98 -2.99
N GLU A 272 26.29 40.34 -2.50
CA GLU A 272 27.39 41.03 -1.83
C GLU A 272 28.56 41.23 -2.79
N ARG A 273 28.87 42.52 -2.98
CA ARG A 273 29.92 43.08 -3.82
C ARG A 273 31.29 42.55 -3.44
N GLU A 274 32.09 42.13 -4.41
CA GLU A 274 33.55 42.28 -4.34
C GLU A 274 34.11 42.81 -5.67
N ASP A 275 34.67 44.01 -5.57
CA ASP A 275 35.59 44.63 -6.52
C ASP A 275 36.94 43.91 -6.51
N GLU A 276 37.68 44.06 -7.62
CA GLU A 276 39.14 43.89 -7.78
C GLU A 276 39.73 42.46 -7.84
N GLN A 277 40.15 42.00 -9.03
CA GLN A 277 41.42 42.33 -9.72
C GLN A 277 41.80 41.22 -10.71
N VAL A 278 42.06 41.63 -11.95
CA VAL A 278 42.59 40.81 -13.05
C VAL A 278 44.12 40.80 -13.00
N SER A 279 44.73 39.61 -13.16
CA SER A 279 46.01 39.41 -13.85
C SER A 279 46.16 37.90 -14.15
N ASP A 280 45.99 37.47 -15.39
CA ASP A 280 46.96 37.40 -16.51
C ASP A 280 47.81 36.12 -16.51
N ASP A 281 47.90 35.55 -17.72
CA ASP A 281 48.84 34.54 -18.23
C ASP A 281 48.67 33.09 -17.72
N GLN A 282 48.63 32.04 -18.56
CA GLN A 282 49.40 31.86 -19.78
C GLN A 282 48.84 30.72 -20.66
N GLU A 283 48.94 30.93 -21.98
CA GLU A 283 48.69 30.01 -23.10
C GLU A 283 49.49 28.69 -23.06
N LEU A 284 49.00 27.71 -23.82
CA LEU A 284 49.69 26.87 -24.84
C LEU A 284 49.01 25.49 -24.89
N SER A 285 48.73 24.82 -26.01
CA SER A 285 48.69 25.09 -27.45
C SER A 285 48.23 23.77 -28.09
N ALA A 286 47.39 23.85 -29.12
CA ALA A 286 46.97 22.75 -29.97
C ALA A 286 48.09 22.26 -30.93
N ASP A 287 48.07 20.99 -31.34
CA ASP A 287 47.86 20.60 -32.76
C ASP A 287 48.27 19.15 -33.11
N ASP A 288 47.31 18.48 -33.77
CA ASP A 288 47.37 17.64 -34.99
C ASP A 288 48.03 16.23 -35.08
N ALA A 289 47.11 15.26 -35.23
CA ALA A 289 46.86 14.41 -36.42
C ALA A 289 47.86 13.32 -36.88
N SER A 290 47.41 12.05 -36.75
CA SER A 290 47.06 11.11 -37.85
C SER A 290 47.44 9.65 -37.57
N SER A 291 46.47 8.72 -37.67
CA SER A 291 46.47 7.59 -38.62
C SER A 291 45.37 6.57 -38.26
N ALA A 292 44.61 6.15 -39.27
CA ALA A 292 43.57 5.14 -39.20
C ALA A 292 44.13 3.71 -39.05
N LEU A 293 43.45 2.85 -38.29
CA LEU A 293 42.92 1.52 -38.69
C LEU A 293 42.50 0.72 -37.44
N ALA A 294 41.19 0.42 -37.38
CA ALA A 294 40.51 -0.75 -36.81
C ALA A 294 41.19 -1.57 -35.69
N GLU A 295 40.56 -1.64 -34.51
CA GLU A 295 39.82 -2.81 -34.03
C GLU A 295 39.22 -2.48 -32.66
N THR A 296 38.03 -3.04 -32.42
CA THR A 296 37.14 -2.86 -31.28
C THR A 296 37.81 -3.11 -29.92
N THR A 297 37.68 -2.15 -29.00
CA THR A 297 37.79 -2.37 -27.55
C THR A 297 36.70 -1.58 -26.86
N ALA A 298 35.99 -2.26 -25.97
CA ALA A 298 35.03 -1.68 -25.04
C ALA A 298 35.69 -0.53 -24.26
N GLU A 299 35.08 0.65 -24.34
CA GLU A 299 35.22 1.77 -23.40
C GLU A 299 33.86 1.80 -22.69
N GLU A 300 33.79 1.29 -21.46
CA GLU A 300 33.72 2.15 -20.27
C GLU A 300 32.61 3.20 -20.46
N GLU A 301 31.36 2.74 -20.36
CA GLU A 301 30.23 3.62 -20.07
C GLU A 301 30.47 4.20 -18.67
N GLU A 302 30.59 5.53 -18.60
CA GLU A 302 30.57 6.28 -17.36
C GLU A 302 29.26 5.93 -16.63
N GLU A 303 29.39 5.40 -15.42
CA GLU A 303 28.26 5.14 -14.52
C GLU A 303 27.49 6.46 -14.34
N ASP A 304 26.20 6.42 -14.67
CA ASP A 304 25.26 7.51 -14.41
C ASP A 304 25.17 7.73 -12.89
N GLU A 305 25.85 8.76 -12.39
CA GLU A 305 25.84 9.16 -10.97
C GLU A 305 24.49 9.78 -10.52
N ASN A 306 23.44 9.79 -11.35
CA ASN A 306 22.11 10.33 -10.98
C ASN A 306 20.93 9.36 -11.19
N ALA A 307 21.17 8.08 -11.47
CA ALA A 307 20.11 7.08 -11.47
C ALA A 307 19.82 6.62 -10.03
N ASP A 308 19.14 7.46 -9.24
CA ASP A 308 18.66 7.09 -7.91
C ASP A 308 17.28 6.40 -8.04
N PRO A 309 17.16 5.08 -7.84
CA PRO A 309 15.88 4.39 -7.93
C PRO A 309 15.04 4.74 -6.69
N ARG A 310 13.96 5.50 -6.89
CA ARG A 310 12.99 5.76 -5.80
C ARG A 310 12.49 4.42 -5.22
N PRO A 311 12.37 4.30 -3.88
CA PRO A 311 11.90 3.06 -3.27
C PRO A 311 10.40 2.87 -3.49
N SER A 312 10.03 1.82 -4.25
CA SER A 312 8.66 1.34 -4.48
C SER A 312 7.76 1.34 -3.22
N LEU A 313 6.60 1.99 -3.34
CA LEU A 313 5.73 2.48 -2.25
C LEU A 313 5.30 1.48 -1.15
N LEU A 314 5.20 0.16 -1.40
CA LEU A 314 4.75 -0.82 -0.39
C LEU A 314 5.72 -1.97 -0.12
N ARG A 315 6.88 -1.99 -0.77
CA ARG A 315 7.84 -3.10 -0.70
C ARG A 315 8.37 -3.39 0.70
N PHE A 316 8.33 -2.40 1.59
CA PHE A 316 8.72 -2.53 2.99
C PHE A 316 7.57 -2.27 3.96
N SER A 317 6.32 -2.21 3.47
CA SER A 317 5.15 -1.99 4.30
C SER A 317 4.81 -3.26 5.07
N ASN A 318 4.79 -3.13 6.39
CA ASN A 318 4.23 -4.19 7.23
C ASN A 318 2.72 -4.16 7.07
N THR A 319 2.12 -5.34 6.96
CA THR A 319 0.70 -5.51 6.68
C THR A 319 -0.09 -5.86 7.93
N ASP A 320 0.57 -6.55 8.86
CA ASP A 320 -0.05 -7.03 10.09
C ASP A 320 0.98 -7.13 11.23
N LEU A 321 0.51 -6.99 12.47
CA LEU A 321 1.30 -7.15 13.68
C LEU A 321 0.63 -8.12 14.64
N LEU A 322 1.36 -9.18 14.95
CA LEU A 322 0.95 -10.21 15.89
C LEU A 322 1.79 -10.13 17.16
N PHE A 323 1.13 -10.08 18.31
CA PHE A 323 1.77 -10.11 19.63
C PHE A 323 1.54 -11.47 20.31
N SER A 324 2.61 -12.11 20.79
CA SER A 324 2.52 -13.36 21.54
C SER A 324 3.56 -13.45 22.64
N GLY A 325 3.12 -13.30 23.90
CA GLY A 325 4.00 -13.31 25.06
C GLY A 325 5.05 -12.19 25.00
N ASN A 326 6.32 -12.58 24.85
CA ASN A 326 7.44 -11.64 24.71
C ASN A 326 7.88 -11.45 23.25
N PHE A 327 7.08 -11.91 22.27
CA PHE A 327 7.43 -11.85 20.86
C PHE A 327 6.42 -11.00 20.08
N LEU A 328 6.93 -10.31 19.07
CA LEU A 328 6.17 -9.60 18.05
C LEU A 328 6.56 -10.17 16.68
N VAL A 329 5.57 -10.46 15.85
CA VAL A 329 5.79 -10.79 14.44
C VAL A 329 5.16 -9.70 13.59
N ALA A 330 5.92 -9.16 12.64
CA ALA A 330 5.43 -8.18 11.68
C ALA A 330 5.36 -8.82 10.29
N GLY A 331 4.14 -9.06 9.82
CA GLY A 331 3.85 -9.52 8.47
C GLY A 331 4.19 -8.45 7.43
N ASN A 332 4.57 -8.86 6.24
CA ASN A 332 4.99 -7.98 5.16
C ASN A 332 4.76 -8.64 3.80
N TYR A 333 4.59 -7.84 2.74
CA TYR A 333 4.48 -8.33 1.36
C TYR A 333 5.63 -9.26 0.90
N HIS A 334 6.80 -9.16 1.54
CA HIS A 334 8.01 -9.96 1.24
C HIS A 334 8.32 -11.07 2.23
N GLY A 335 7.50 -11.26 3.28
CA GLY A 335 7.78 -12.23 4.34
C GLY A 335 7.35 -11.71 5.69
N PHE A 336 8.20 -11.84 6.70
CA PHE A 336 7.91 -11.32 8.04
C PHE A 336 9.15 -11.11 8.88
N ASN A 337 9.05 -10.22 9.87
CA ASN A 337 10.08 -10.01 10.89
C ASN A 337 9.62 -10.54 12.23
N THR A 338 10.58 -11.00 13.04
CA THR A 338 10.31 -11.43 14.42
C THR A 338 11.14 -10.61 15.39
N TYR A 339 10.55 -10.21 16.51
CA TYR A 339 11.18 -9.37 17.52
C TYR A 339 10.97 -9.95 18.92
N ASP A 340 11.97 -9.79 19.78
CA ASP A 340 11.85 -9.94 21.23
C ASP A 340 11.46 -8.58 21.83
N ILE A 341 10.28 -8.53 22.44
CA ILE A 341 9.70 -7.36 23.08
C ILE A 341 9.70 -7.46 24.62
N THR A 342 10.52 -8.35 25.21
CA THR A 342 10.71 -8.44 26.68
C THR A 342 11.06 -7.08 27.28
N ASN A 343 11.80 -6.25 26.54
CA ASN A 343 11.95 -4.83 26.83
C ASN A 343 11.18 -4.00 25.78
N PRO A 344 9.94 -3.56 26.08
CA PRO A 344 9.11 -2.86 25.08
C PRO A 344 9.68 -1.50 24.67
N ARG A 345 10.63 -0.93 25.44
CA ARG A 345 11.32 0.32 25.08
C ARG A 345 12.48 0.12 24.10
N ALA A 346 12.92 -1.12 23.90
CA ALA A 346 13.96 -1.47 22.95
C ALA A 346 13.71 -2.89 22.42
N PRO A 347 12.71 -3.06 21.52
CA PRO A 347 12.49 -4.31 20.82
C PRO A 347 13.78 -4.77 20.12
N ALA A 348 14.11 -6.05 20.22
CA ALA A 348 15.29 -6.64 19.58
C ALA A 348 14.87 -7.54 18.42
N LEU A 349 15.25 -7.19 17.20
CA LEU A 349 15.00 -8.02 16.01
C LEU A 349 15.71 -9.38 16.16
N LEU A 350 14.97 -10.46 15.96
CA LEU A 350 15.43 -11.85 16.11
C LEU A 350 15.76 -12.50 14.76
N SER A 351 14.94 -12.26 13.74
CA SER A 351 15.16 -12.71 12.36
C SER A 351 14.34 -11.87 11.38
N SER A 352 14.80 -11.86 10.13
CA SER A 352 14.04 -11.36 8.99
C SER A 352 13.84 -12.50 8.00
N VAL A 353 12.60 -12.94 7.83
CA VAL A 353 12.24 -14.02 6.92
C VAL A 353 11.81 -13.43 5.59
N VAL A 354 12.49 -13.82 4.51
CA VAL A 354 12.18 -13.42 3.14
C VAL A 354 11.48 -14.59 2.44
N CYS A 355 10.19 -14.43 2.22
CA CYS A 355 9.35 -15.40 1.53
C CYS A 355 8.19 -14.66 0.82
N PRO A 356 8.41 -14.15 -0.40
CA PRO A 356 7.43 -13.33 -1.09
C PRO A 356 6.12 -14.06 -1.37
N GLY A 357 5.03 -13.27 -1.37
CA GLY A 357 3.68 -13.77 -1.56
C GLY A 357 2.58 -12.71 -1.56
N GLY A 358 2.89 -11.47 -1.17
CA GLY A 358 1.89 -10.40 -1.03
C GLY A 358 0.99 -10.58 0.19
N GLN A 359 0.38 -9.48 0.65
CA GLN A 359 -0.43 -9.40 1.87
C GLN A 359 0.36 -9.79 3.12
N GLY A 360 0.53 -11.07 3.43
CA GLY A 360 1.43 -11.49 4.51
C GLY A 360 0.88 -11.27 5.92
N ASP A 361 -0.44 -11.22 6.07
CA ASP A 361 -1.15 -11.29 7.35
C ASP A 361 -0.72 -12.51 8.15
N VAL A 362 -0.64 -12.38 9.48
CA VAL A 362 -0.01 -13.39 10.34
C VAL A 362 -0.87 -13.77 11.56
N SER A 363 -1.12 -15.06 11.72
CA SER A 363 -1.69 -15.63 12.95
C SER A 363 -0.73 -16.62 13.60
N LEU A 364 -0.75 -16.74 14.92
CA LEU A 364 0.06 -17.73 15.65
C LEU A 364 -0.81 -18.60 16.55
N VAL A 365 -0.70 -19.91 16.36
CA VAL A 365 -1.31 -20.93 17.21
C VAL A 365 -0.23 -21.85 17.75
N GLY A 366 0.04 -21.75 19.05
CA GLY A 366 1.15 -22.47 19.67
C GLY A 366 2.48 -22.07 19.04
N ASN A 367 3.12 -22.99 18.33
CA ASN A 367 4.37 -22.74 17.60
C ASN A 367 4.17 -22.63 16.07
N LEU A 368 2.92 -22.63 15.59
CA LEU A 368 2.63 -22.53 14.16
C LEU A 368 2.24 -21.10 13.80
N LEU A 369 3.07 -20.45 12.99
CA LEU A 369 2.78 -19.17 12.36
C LEU A 369 2.13 -19.42 11.00
N ILE A 370 0.93 -18.89 10.80
CA ILE A 370 0.18 -18.96 9.55
C ILE A 370 0.36 -17.62 8.86
N MET A 371 0.64 -17.64 7.55
CA MET A 371 0.84 -16.44 6.75
C MET A 371 0.00 -16.48 5.47
N SER A 372 -0.71 -15.39 5.18
CA SER A 372 -1.48 -15.21 3.95
C SER A 372 -0.57 -14.98 2.73
N VAL A 373 -0.97 -15.54 1.58
CA VAL A 373 -0.28 -15.41 0.29
C VAL A 373 -1.31 -15.18 -0.80
N GLN A 374 -1.24 -14.01 -1.41
CA GLN A 374 -2.24 -13.58 -2.38
C GLN A 374 -1.72 -13.54 -3.81
N GLU A 375 -0.51 -13.01 -3.99
CA GLU A 375 0.04 -12.65 -5.28
C GLU A 375 0.54 -13.86 -6.08
N ALA A 376 0.41 -13.78 -7.41
CA ALA A 376 0.83 -14.82 -8.33
C ALA A 376 2.33 -15.10 -8.33
N ARG A 377 3.16 -14.16 -7.85
CA ARG A 377 4.62 -14.34 -7.78
C ARG A 377 5.09 -15.24 -6.63
N GLY A 378 4.22 -15.57 -5.68
CA GLY A 378 4.58 -16.41 -4.53
C GLY A 378 5.03 -17.80 -4.98
N ARG A 379 6.17 -18.28 -4.46
CA ARG A 379 6.68 -19.64 -4.73
C ARG A 379 6.69 -20.55 -3.52
N LEU A 380 6.36 -21.83 -3.71
CA LEU A 380 6.32 -22.84 -2.64
C LEU A 380 7.66 -22.97 -1.90
N ASP A 381 8.77 -22.77 -2.61
CA ASP A 381 10.15 -22.82 -2.10
C ASP A 381 10.64 -21.49 -1.50
N CYS A 382 9.78 -20.48 -1.39
CA CYS A 382 10.14 -19.10 -1.06
C CYS A 382 11.23 -18.53 -1.99
N GLY A 383 11.38 -19.09 -3.20
CA GLY A 383 12.26 -18.59 -4.24
C GLY A 383 11.95 -17.14 -4.55
N LEU A 384 12.96 -16.38 -4.93
CA LEU A 384 12.86 -14.94 -5.11
C LEU A 384 12.77 -14.54 -6.59
N GLN A 385 12.90 -15.50 -7.50
CA GLN A 385 12.77 -15.36 -8.94
C GLN A 385 11.33 -15.20 -9.45
N GLY A 386 10.33 -15.26 -8.56
CA GLY A 386 8.91 -15.21 -8.93
C GLY A 386 8.45 -16.40 -9.80
N VAL A 387 7.27 -16.24 -10.39
CA VAL A 387 6.67 -17.19 -11.35
C VAL A 387 6.14 -16.39 -12.52
N ALA A 388 6.77 -16.55 -13.70
CA ALA A 388 6.42 -15.79 -14.90
C ALA A 388 5.38 -16.52 -15.76
N GLU A 389 5.32 -17.84 -15.67
CA GLU A 389 4.39 -18.66 -16.44
C GLU A 389 2.95 -18.45 -15.95
N PRO A 390 1.95 -18.39 -16.84
CA PRO A 390 0.54 -18.28 -16.46
C PRO A 390 0.08 -19.42 -15.53
N THR A 391 0.57 -20.63 -15.76
CA THR A 391 0.32 -21.83 -14.95
C THR A 391 1.63 -22.41 -14.44
N SER A 392 1.74 -22.64 -13.12
CA SER A 392 2.97 -23.19 -12.55
C SER A 392 2.74 -24.02 -11.29
N GLN A 393 3.42 -25.17 -11.23
CA GLN A 393 3.45 -26.03 -10.04
C GLN A 393 4.36 -25.49 -8.93
N GLU A 394 5.18 -24.47 -9.24
CA GLU A 394 6.05 -23.82 -8.25
C GLU A 394 5.32 -22.71 -7.48
N ARG A 395 4.17 -22.24 -8.00
CA ARG A 395 3.40 -21.13 -7.46
C ARG A 395 2.68 -21.51 -6.16
N ILE A 396 2.51 -20.55 -5.25
CA ILE A 396 1.65 -20.63 -4.07
C ILE A 396 0.76 -19.39 -3.96
N ARG A 397 -0.55 -19.63 -3.78
CA ARG A 397 -1.57 -18.65 -3.39
C ARG A 397 -2.52 -19.38 -2.44
N GLY A 398 -2.75 -18.83 -1.26
CA GLY A 398 -3.44 -19.47 -0.14
C GLY A 398 -2.67 -19.19 1.15
N ILE A 399 -2.46 -20.19 2.00
CA ILE A 399 -1.73 -19.99 3.27
C ILE A 399 -0.42 -20.76 3.32
N ARG A 400 0.58 -20.19 3.98
CA ARG A 400 1.80 -20.87 4.43
C ARG A 400 1.72 -21.14 5.92
N ILE A 401 2.34 -22.24 6.36
CA ILE A 401 2.41 -22.63 7.76
C ILE A 401 3.89 -22.81 8.11
N PHE A 402 4.37 -22.05 9.08
CA PHE A 402 5.74 -22.10 9.59
C PHE A 402 5.76 -22.63 11.01
N ASP A 403 6.70 -23.53 11.31
CA ASP A 403 7.09 -23.83 12.68
C ASP A 403 8.07 -22.74 13.15
N VAL A 404 7.66 -22.00 14.17
CA VAL A 404 8.40 -20.92 14.82
C VAL A 404 8.79 -21.27 16.26
N SER A 405 8.95 -22.57 16.56
CA SER A 405 9.54 -23.03 17.84
C SER A 405 10.88 -22.36 18.14
N ASP A 406 11.61 -21.94 17.10
CA ASP A 406 12.68 -20.96 17.17
C ASP A 406 12.40 -19.81 16.19
N PHE A 407 11.94 -18.66 16.71
CA PHE A 407 11.71 -17.44 15.93
C PHE A 407 12.96 -16.96 15.16
N ARG A 408 14.17 -17.40 15.52
CA ARG A 408 15.40 -17.04 14.79
C ARG A 408 15.62 -17.86 13.53
N MET A 409 14.99 -19.03 13.43
CA MET A 409 15.12 -19.95 12.31
C MET A 409 13.78 -20.62 11.97
N PRO A 410 12.77 -19.85 11.50
CA PRO A 410 11.49 -20.42 11.10
C PRO A 410 11.62 -21.44 9.96
N VAL A 411 10.81 -22.50 10.01
CA VAL A 411 10.78 -23.55 8.99
C VAL A 411 9.38 -23.64 8.40
N GLN A 412 9.25 -23.54 7.08
CA GLN A 412 7.97 -23.79 6.43
C GLN A 412 7.65 -25.29 6.57
N VAL A 413 6.53 -25.62 7.22
CA VAL A 413 6.11 -27.01 7.50
C VAL A 413 4.87 -27.43 6.71
N GLY A 414 4.10 -26.47 6.20
CA GLY A 414 2.92 -26.74 5.38
C GLY A 414 2.58 -25.56 4.47
N ALA A 415 1.76 -25.83 3.47
CA ALA A 415 1.15 -24.81 2.62
C ALA A 415 -0.17 -25.37 2.06
N VAL A 416 -1.18 -24.52 1.94
CA VAL A 416 -2.48 -24.89 1.37
C VAL A 416 -2.80 -23.93 0.23
N GLN A 417 -3.07 -24.51 -0.95
CA GLN A 417 -3.40 -23.77 -2.16
C GLN A 417 -4.91 -23.52 -2.23
N THR A 418 -5.31 -22.29 -2.56
CA THR A 418 -6.70 -21.87 -2.73
C THR A 418 -6.90 -21.31 -4.14
N CYS A 419 -8.14 -21.31 -4.62
CA CYS A 419 -8.43 -20.86 -5.99
C CYS A 419 -8.24 -19.35 -6.17
N ARG A 420 -8.44 -18.57 -5.10
CA ARG A 420 -8.37 -17.10 -5.12
C ARG A 420 -7.27 -16.51 -4.26
N GLY A 421 -6.35 -17.34 -3.79
CA GLY A 421 -5.32 -16.94 -2.82
C GLY A 421 -5.87 -16.69 -1.42
N SER A 422 -5.03 -16.15 -0.54
CA SER A 422 -5.45 -15.63 0.76
C SER A 422 -5.02 -14.18 0.82
N HIS A 423 -6.01 -13.29 0.82
CA HIS A 423 -5.82 -11.89 1.11
C HIS A 423 -5.59 -11.74 2.61
N THR A 424 -6.58 -12.14 3.40
CA THR A 424 -6.46 -12.32 4.84
C THR A 424 -6.84 -13.75 5.23
N HIS A 425 -6.58 -14.10 6.48
CA HIS A 425 -7.04 -15.35 7.08
C HIS A 425 -7.41 -15.14 8.54
N THR A 426 -8.27 -15.98 9.08
CA THR A 426 -8.64 -15.92 10.50
C THR A 426 -8.71 -17.29 11.12
N VAL A 427 -8.04 -17.45 12.26
CA VAL A 427 -8.13 -18.63 13.10
C VAL A 427 -9.45 -18.61 13.86
N VAL A 428 -10.28 -19.64 13.68
CA VAL A 428 -11.70 -19.64 14.07
C VAL A 428 -11.92 -20.10 15.49
N SER A 429 -11.05 -20.95 16.02
CA SER A 429 -11.23 -21.50 17.36
C SER A 429 -9.95 -22.07 17.93
N ASN A 430 -9.99 -22.30 19.24
CA ASN A 430 -9.00 -23.13 19.91
C ASN A 430 -9.00 -24.56 19.32
N PRO A 431 -7.89 -25.31 19.49
CA PRO A 431 -7.81 -26.67 18.97
C PRO A 431 -8.96 -27.55 19.45
N ASP A 432 -9.52 -28.34 18.52
CA ASP A 432 -10.59 -29.30 18.80
C ASP A 432 -10.10 -30.49 19.65
N GLU A 433 -10.98 -31.45 19.94
CA GLU A 433 -10.62 -32.66 20.69
C GLU A 433 -9.56 -33.53 20.00
N GLN A 434 -9.38 -33.36 18.68
CA GLN A 434 -8.37 -34.03 17.86
C GLN A 434 -7.13 -33.16 17.63
N ASN A 435 -7.01 -32.02 18.32
CA ASN A 435 -5.90 -31.08 18.22
C ASN A 435 -5.77 -30.43 16.82
N ASN A 436 -6.88 -30.22 16.13
CA ASN A 436 -6.94 -29.45 14.89
C ASN A 436 -7.42 -28.02 15.15
N ILE A 437 -6.91 -27.08 14.37
CA ILE A 437 -7.51 -25.74 14.25
C ILE A 437 -8.17 -25.57 12.89
N PHE A 438 -9.13 -24.64 12.84
CA PHE A 438 -9.82 -24.23 11.62
C PHE A 438 -9.45 -22.80 11.29
N VAL A 439 -9.21 -22.55 10.01
CA VAL A 439 -8.85 -21.24 9.46
C VAL A 439 -9.83 -20.91 8.35
N TYR A 440 -10.43 -19.73 8.40
CA TYR A 440 -11.18 -19.16 7.29
C TYR A 440 -10.26 -18.32 6.43
N VAL A 441 -10.30 -18.55 5.13
CA VAL A 441 -9.50 -17.82 4.15
C VAL A 441 -10.40 -16.92 3.32
N SER A 442 -10.00 -15.65 3.24
CA SER A 442 -10.61 -14.62 2.41
C SER A 442 -9.73 -14.44 1.17
N GLY A 443 -10.10 -15.07 0.05
CA GLY A 443 -9.39 -14.94 -1.22
C GLY A 443 -9.99 -13.87 -2.12
N THR A 444 -9.25 -12.79 -2.41
CA THR A 444 -9.73 -11.68 -3.25
C THR A 444 -9.22 -11.69 -4.70
N SER A 445 -8.21 -12.52 -5.04
CA SER A 445 -7.55 -12.45 -6.33
C SER A 445 -8.37 -13.17 -7.41
N PRO A 446 -8.06 -12.95 -8.70
CA PRO A 446 -8.68 -13.68 -9.79
C PRO A 446 -8.58 -15.19 -9.58
N VAL A 447 -9.62 -15.90 -10.01
CA VAL A 447 -9.66 -17.36 -9.94
C VAL A 447 -8.54 -17.94 -10.81
N ARG A 448 -7.87 -18.96 -10.30
CA ARG A 448 -6.83 -19.67 -11.04
C ARG A 448 -7.41 -20.51 -12.16
N ASP A 449 -6.61 -20.65 -13.21
CA ASP A 449 -6.86 -21.60 -14.28
C ASP A 449 -6.94 -23.04 -13.73
N GLU A 450 -7.87 -23.84 -14.24
CA GLU A 450 -8.06 -25.24 -13.84
C GLU A 450 -6.80 -26.09 -14.11
N GLU A 451 -6.01 -25.73 -15.13
CA GLU A 451 -4.72 -26.37 -15.44
C GLU A 451 -3.66 -26.07 -14.36
N GLU A 452 -3.74 -24.92 -13.68
CA GLU A 452 -2.86 -24.57 -12.56
C GLU A 452 -3.30 -25.27 -11.27
N LEU A 453 -4.59 -25.18 -10.93
CA LEU A 453 -5.16 -25.82 -9.75
C LEU A 453 -6.53 -26.44 -10.05
N VAL A 454 -6.55 -27.77 -10.10
CA VAL A 454 -7.77 -28.55 -10.37
C VAL A 454 -8.90 -28.19 -9.40
N GLY A 455 -10.11 -27.98 -9.94
CA GLY A 455 -11.29 -27.63 -9.16
C GLY A 455 -11.40 -26.13 -8.84
N CYS A 456 -10.77 -25.29 -9.66
CA CYS A 456 -10.98 -23.85 -9.71
C CYS A 456 -11.71 -23.49 -11.00
N SER A 457 -12.72 -22.62 -10.87
CA SER A 457 -13.61 -22.20 -11.95
C SER A 457 -14.10 -20.80 -11.66
N ASP A 458 -14.06 -19.91 -12.65
CA ASP A 458 -14.60 -18.54 -12.60
C ASP A 458 -16.03 -18.46 -13.18
N ASP A 459 -16.57 -19.59 -13.65
CA ASP A 459 -17.93 -19.66 -14.17
C ASP A 459 -18.93 -19.18 -13.11
N SER A 460 -20.06 -18.69 -13.60
CA SER A 460 -21.16 -18.30 -12.74
C SER A 460 -21.58 -19.47 -11.84
N PRO A 461 -21.91 -19.25 -10.56
CA PRO A 461 -22.35 -20.34 -9.68
C PRO A 461 -23.67 -20.99 -10.15
N PHE A 462 -24.38 -20.38 -11.09
CA PHE A 462 -25.55 -20.99 -11.75
C PHE A 462 -25.18 -21.98 -12.87
N GLU A 463 -23.96 -21.89 -13.39
CA GLU A 463 -23.42 -22.73 -14.46
C GLU A 463 -22.52 -23.82 -13.88
N ASP A 464 -21.75 -23.48 -12.84
CA ASP A 464 -20.85 -24.37 -12.13
C ASP A 464 -21.04 -24.29 -10.60
N GLU A 465 -21.54 -25.39 -10.01
CA GLU A 465 -21.69 -25.52 -8.55
C GLU A 465 -20.33 -25.53 -7.81
N ASP A 466 -19.21 -25.71 -8.52
CA ASP A 466 -17.84 -25.69 -7.99
C ASP A 466 -17.12 -24.33 -8.20
N SER A 467 -17.80 -23.32 -8.75
CA SER A 467 -17.29 -21.95 -8.96
C SER A 467 -16.55 -21.38 -7.74
N ALA A 468 -15.31 -20.91 -7.89
CA ALA A 468 -14.52 -20.38 -6.77
C ALA A 468 -15.04 -19.02 -6.22
N LEU A 469 -16.08 -18.44 -6.82
CA LEU A 469 -16.71 -17.20 -6.38
C LEU A 469 -17.77 -17.47 -5.29
N PHE A 470 -18.15 -16.43 -4.53
CA PHE A 470 -19.27 -16.44 -3.58
C PHE A 470 -19.15 -17.48 -2.45
N ARG A 471 -17.93 -17.78 -2.02
CA ARG A 471 -17.64 -18.70 -0.92
C ARG A 471 -16.33 -18.33 -0.24
N ILE A 472 -16.10 -18.94 0.92
CA ILE A 472 -14.80 -18.92 1.61
C ILE A 472 -14.21 -20.33 1.61
N GLU A 473 -12.91 -20.45 1.79
CA GLU A 473 -12.27 -21.74 2.07
C GLU A 473 -12.10 -21.94 3.58
N VAL A 474 -12.52 -23.12 4.06
CA VAL A 474 -12.28 -23.57 5.43
C VAL A 474 -11.14 -24.58 5.41
N ILE A 475 -10.03 -24.21 6.05
CA ILE A 475 -8.83 -25.03 6.14
C ILE A 475 -8.74 -25.64 7.53
N GLN A 476 -8.56 -26.96 7.59
CA GLN A 476 -8.20 -27.68 8.81
C GLN A 476 -6.68 -27.82 8.87
N ILE A 477 -6.07 -27.45 9.99
CA ILE A 477 -4.64 -27.63 10.26
C ILE A 477 -4.49 -28.54 11.49
N PRO A 478 -4.02 -29.79 11.33
CA PRO A 478 -3.65 -30.63 12.46
C PRO A 478 -2.38 -30.10 13.13
N LEU A 479 -2.44 -29.71 14.41
CA LEU A 479 -1.28 -29.10 15.07
C LEU A 479 -0.09 -30.06 15.20
N ASP A 480 -0.36 -31.36 15.34
CA ASP A 480 0.68 -32.38 15.44
C ASP A 480 1.31 -32.74 14.07
N ASN A 481 0.62 -32.44 12.96
CA ASN A 481 1.02 -32.76 11.60
C ASN A 481 0.60 -31.64 10.63
N PRO A 482 1.18 -30.44 10.74
CA PRO A 482 0.75 -29.27 9.96
C PRO A 482 0.93 -29.45 8.44
N GLN A 483 1.77 -30.38 8.00
CA GLN A 483 1.91 -30.74 6.58
C GLN A 483 0.64 -31.38 5.98
N ASP A 484 -0.25 -31.91 6.82
CA ASP A 484 -1.51 -32.55 6.39
C ASP A 484 -2.67 -31.55 6.31
N ALA A 485 -2.38 -30.25 6.48
CA ALA A 485 -3.34 -29.17 6.36
C ALA A 485 -4.01 -29.19 4.98
N ARG A 486 -5.32 -28.98 4.96
CA ARG A 486 -6.12 -29.05 3.73
C ARG A 486 -7.42 -28.28 3.87
N ILE A 487 -7.96 -27.88 2.73
CA ILE A 487 -9.34 -27.39 2.64
C ILE A 487 -10.27 -28.56 2.99
N VAL A 488 -11.12 -28.37 3.99
CA VAL A 488 -12.13 -29.34 4.42
C VAL A 488 -13.53 -28.94 3.97
N ASN A 489 -13.77 -27.65 3.77
CA ASN A 489 -15.04 -27.15 3.28
C ASN A 489 -14.89 -25.87 2.44
N ARG A 490 -15.89 -25.60 1.60
CA ARG A 490 -16.01 -24.40 0.76
C ARG A 490 -17.44 -23.83 0.83
N PRO A 491 -17.88 -23.33 2.01
CA PRO A 491 -19.27 -22.96 2.24
C PRO A 491 -19.69 -21.71 1.45
N PHE A 492 -20.86 -21.78 0.82
CA PHE A 492 -21.52 -20.65 0.17
C PHE A 492 -22.20 -19.72 1.17
N ILE A 493 -21.40 -19.03 1.98
CA ILE A 493 -21.91 -18.06 2.96
C ILE A 493 -22.58 -16.83 2.31
N PHE A 494 -22.45 -16.70 0.99
CA PHE A 494 -23.06 -15.66 0.16
C PHE A 494 -24.45 -16.06 -0.35
N SER A 495 -24.81 -17.34 -0.25
CA SER A 495 -26.10 -17.83 -0.76
C SER A 495 -27.29 -17.22 -0.03
N ASP A 496 -28.36 -16.92 -0.75
CA ASP A 496 -29.65 -16.58 -0.18
C ASP A 496 -30.31 -17.87 0.35
N PRO A 497 -30.49 -18.00 1.68
CA PRO A 497 -31.05 -19.20 2.27
C PRO A 497 -32.53 -19.43 1.89
N GLU A 498 -33.26 -18.40 1.48
CA GLU A 498 -34.68 -18.52 1.10
C GLU A 498 -34.84 -18.99 -0.36
N SER A 499 -34.09 -18.39 -1.29
CA SER A 499 -34.18 -18.71 -2.72
C SER A 499 -33.22 -19.81 -3.17
N GLY A 500 -32.15 -20.07 -2.43
CA GLY A 500 -31.06 -20.97 -2.80
C GLY A 500 -30.10 -20.39 -3.85
N VAL A 501 -30.24 -19.11 -4.20
CA VAL A 501 -29.32 -18.41 -5.11
C VAL A 501 -27.96 -18.27 -4.45
N LEU A 502 -26.90 -18.77 -5.08
CA LEU A 502 -25.55 -18.82 -4.51
C LEU A 502 -24.90 -17.43 -4.41
N ALA A 503 -25.17 -16.55 -5.37
CA ALA A 503 -24.82 -15.12 -5.33
C ALA A 503 -25.97 -14.31 -4.72
N GLY A 504 -26.37 -14.63 -3.49
CA GLY A 504 -27.55 -14.06 -2.84
C GLY A 504 -27.32 -12.74 -2.09
N LEU A 505 -26.18 -12.10 -2.32
CA LEU A 505 -25.78 -10.82 -1.72
C LEU A 505 -25.85 -9.69 -2.77
N TRP A 506 -25.28 -8.52 -2.47
CA TRP A 506 -25.36 -7.36 -3.36
C TRP A 506 -24.80 -7.66 -4.75
N GLU A 507 -25.59 -7.37 -5.80
CA GLU A 507 -25.22 -7.64 -7.19
C GLU A 507 -24.30 -6.58 -7.81
N GLY A 508 -23.99 -5.51 -7.06
CA GLY A 508 -23.29 -4.35 -7.60
C GLY A 508 -24.25 -3.36 -8.26
N GLY A 509 -23.80 -2.11 -8.38
CA GLY A 509 -24.56 -1.04 -9.02
C GLY A 509 -24.83 0.14 -8.10
N ASP A 510 -25.81 0.94 -8.50
CA ASP A 510 -26.18 2.20 -7.85
C ASP A 510 -27.08 1.94 -6.63
N HIS A 511 -26.72 2.48 -5.45
CA HIS A 511 -27.52 2.39 -4.23
C HIS A 511 -28.68 3.42 -4.18
N GLY A 512 -28.83 4.26 -5.21
CA GLY A 512 -29.83 5.31 -5.32
C GLY A 512 -29.22 6.71 -5.54
N PRO A 513 -30.08 7.72 -5.75
CA PRO A 513 -29.62 9.10 -5.90
C PRO A 513 -28.77 9.55 -4.71
N ASP A 514 -27.68 10.28 -4.99
CA ASP A 514 -26.72 10.78 -4.00
C ASP A 514 -25.95 9.68 -3.24
N THR A 515 -25.91 8.46 -3.79
CA THR A 515 -25.11 7.34 -3.29
C THR A 515 -24.12 6.88 -4.35
N GLN A 516 -23.12 6.11 -3.93
CA GLN A 516 -22.12 5.59 -4.84
C GLN A 516 -22.58 4.34 -5.60
N ARG A 517 -21.85 4.04 -6.67
CA ARG A 517 -21.90 2.74 -7.33
C ARG A 517 -20.85 1.82 -6.72
N THR A 518 -21.27 0.64 -6.28
CA THR A 518 -20.37 -0.37 -5.67
C THR A 518 -20.30 -1.64 -6.52
N SER A 519 -19.23 -2.41 -6.33
CA SER A 519 -19.03 -3.70 -6.98
C SER A 519 -19.91 -4.80 -6.42
N GLN A 520 -20.06 -5.89 -7.16
CA GLN A 520 -20.75 -7.09 -6.70
C GLN A 520 -20.05 -7.68 -5.46
N THR A 521 -20.84 -8.20 -4.53
CA THR A 521 -20.33 -8.94 -3.39
C THR A 521 -20.05 -10.39 -3.75
N ASN A 522 -18.78 -10.72 -3.95
CA ASN A 522 -18.29 -12.06 -4.32
C ASN A 522 -17.11 -12.59 -3.49
N GLN A 523 -16.63 -11.82 -2.50
CA GLN A 523 -15.62 -12.23 -1.51
C GLN A 523 -15.82 -11.53 -0.17
N CYS A 524 -15.24 -12.10 0.87
CA CYS A 524 -14.95 -11.36 2.10
C CYS A 524 -13.56 -10.74 2.01
N HIS A 525 -13.43 -9.49 2.47
CA HIS A 525 -12.13 -8.90 2.74
C HIS A 525 -11.61 -9.49 4.05
N ASP A 526 -12.33 -9.26 5.15
CA ASP A 526 -12.03 -9.82 6.47
C ASP A 526 -13.18 -10.55 7.12
N ILE A 527 -12.82 -11.49 8.01
CA ILE A 527 -13.77 -12.21 8.85
C ILE A 527 -13.24 -12.23 10.28
N THR A 528 -13.90 -11.51 11.18
CA THR A 528 -13.53 -11.50 12.59
C THR A 528 -14.34 -12.53 13.35
N THR A 529 -13.70 -13.34 14.17
CA THR A 529 -14.37 -14.41 14.93
C THR A 529 -14.49 -14.05 16.41
N PHE A 530 -15.58 -14.49 17.03
CA PHE A 530 -15.81 -14.49 18.47
C PHE A 530 -16.15 -15.92 18.92
N PRO A 531 -15.13 -16.79 19.06
CA PRO A 531 -15.32 -18.22 19.22
C PRO A 531 -16.07 -18.58 20.52
N GLU A 532 -15.92 -17.80 21.59
CA GLU A 532 -16.55 -18.05 22.89
C GLU A 532 -18.08 -18.04 22.85
N ILE A 533 -18.65 -17.31 21.88
CA ILE A 533 -20.10 -17.23 21.67
C ILE A 533 -20.55 -17.86 20.35
N GLY A 534 -19.61 -18.46 19.60
CA GLY A 534 -19.90 -19.14 18.34
C GLY A 534 -20.33 -18.20 17.21
N LEU A 535 -19.87 -16.95 17.20
CA LEU A 535 -20.20 -15.98 16.15
C LEU A 535 -18.97 -15.53 15.37
N ALA A 536 -19.17 -15.16 14.10
CA ALA A 536 -18.21 -14.39 13.33
C ALA A 536 -18.91 -13.30 12.53
N ALA A 537 -18.20 -12.22 12.22
CA ALA A 537 -18.68 -11.13 11.39
C ALA A 537 -17.75 -11.00 10.18
N GLY A 538 -18.31 -11.02 8.98
CA GLY A 538 -17.58 -10.87 7.72
C GLY A 538 -17.83 -9.50 7.12
N ALA A 539 -16.76 -8.78 6.78
CA ALA A 539 -16.80 -7.59 5.95
C ALA A 539 -16.48 -8.02 4.52
N CYS A 540 -17.49 -7.98 3.65
CA CYS A 540 -17.48 -8.71 2.40
C CYS A 540 -17.75 -7.85 1.18
N SER A 541 -16.82 -6.95 0.90
CA SER A 541 -16.81 -6.06 -0.26
C SER A 541 -18.02 -5.13 -0.31
N GLY A 542 -19.23 -5.60 -0.60
CA GLY A 542 -20.46 -4.82 -0.59
C GLY A 542 -21.44 -5.15 0.54
N ASN A 543 -21.09 -6.08 1.44
CA ASN A 543 -21.96 -6.50 2.53
C ASN A 543 -21.23 -6.70 3.86
N GLY A 544 -21.91 -6.39 4.96
CA GLY A 544 -21.59 -6.94 6.28
C GLY A 544 -22.43 -8.19 6.52
N ILE A 545 -21.83 -9.27 6.98
CA ILE A 545 -22.52 -10.53 7.29
C ILE A 545 -22.26 -10.98 8.71
N LEU A 546 -23.24 -11.65 9.31
CA LEU A 546 -23.11 -12.33 10.59
C LEU A 546 -23.17 -13.84 10.35
N LEU A 547 -22.25 -14.59 10.95
CA LEU A 547 -22.10 -16.03 10.80
C LEU A 547 -22.22 -16.74 12.16
N ASP A 548 -22.87 -17.90 12.16
CA ASP A 548 -22.75 -18.91 13.22
C ASP A 548 -21.56 -19.80 12.89
N ILE A 549 -20.61 -19.87 13.82
CA ILE A 549 -19.38 -20.66 13.74
C ILE A 549 -19.30 -21.69 14.87
N SER A 550 -20.44 -22.03 15.50
CA SER A 550 -20.52 -23.09 16.52
C SER A 550 -20.05 -24.45 15.98
N ASP A 551 -20.16 -24.64 14.66
CA ASP A 551 -19.45 -25.66 13.89
C ASP A 551 -18.42 -24.97 12.98
N PRO A 552 -17.14 -24.88 13.39
CA PRO A 552 -16.11 -24.18 12.61
C PRO A 552 -15.91 -24.76 11.21
N GLU A 553 -16.20 -26.04 10.98
CA GLU A 553 -16.08 -26.66 9.65
C GLU A 553 -17.21 -26.21 8.71
N ASN A 554 -18.38 -25.84 9.25
CA ASN A 554 -19.59 -25.55 8.50
C ASN A 554 -20.24 -24.22 8.96
N PRO A 555 -19.61 -23.06 8.71
CA PRO A 555 -20.19 -21.78 9.07
C PRO A 555 -21.50 -21.52 8.31
N VAL A 556 -22.45 -20.89 9.00
CA VAL A 556 -23.78 -20.58 8.44
C VAL A 556 -24.06 -19.09 8.58
N ARG A 557 -24.49 -18.43 7.50
CA ARG A 557 -24.91 -17.03 7.57
C ARG A 557 -26.22 -16.88 8.34
N LEU A 558 -26.17 -16.09 9.42
CA LEU A 558 -27.32 -15.72 10.25
C LEU A 558 -28.05 -14.50 9.69
N ASP A 559 -27.30 -13.48 9.30
CA ASP A 559 -27.86 -12.22 8.80
C ASP A 559 -26.89 -11.51 7.84
N GLN A 560 -27.40 -10.52 7.12
CA GLN A 560 -26.63 -9.65 6.24
C GLN A 560 -27.17 -8.22 6.24
N VAL A 561 -26.29 -7.26 5.98
CA VAL A 561 -26.61 -5.84 5.84
C VAL A 561 -25.88 -5.26 4.63
N ILE A 562 -26.47 -4.21 4.08
CA ILE A 562 -25.90 -3.33 3.06
C ILE A 562 -26.03 -1.92 3.62
N ASP A 563 -25.05 -1.08 3.31
CA ASP A 563 -25.01 0.31 3.70
C ASP A 563 -24.72 1.15 2.45
N PRO A 564 -25.64 2.03 2.02
CA PRO A 564 -25.42 2.90 0.87
C PRO A 564 -24.20 3.83 1.01
N GLY A 565 -23.78 4.12 2.25
CA GLY A 565 -22.59 4.92 2.55
C GLY A 565 -21.28 4.16 2.40
N PHE A 566 -21.30 2.83 2.30
CA PHE A 566 -20.09 1.99 2.25
C PHE A 566 -19.68 1.68 0.81
N ALA A 567 -18.43 1.97 0.47
CA ALA A 567 -17.83 1.60 -0.80
C ALA A 567 -17.27 0.19 -0.76
N TYR A 568 -16.58 -0.11 0.33
CA TYR A 568 -15.83 -1.32 0.51
C TYR A 568 -15.84 -1.75 1.97
N TRP A 569 -16.62 -2.80 2.26
CA TRP A 569 -16.70 -3.42 3.58
C TRP A 569 -15.37 -4.10 3.87
N HIS A 570 -14.55 -3.43 4.67
CA HIS A 570 -13.15 -3.76 4.87
C HIS A 570 -12.93 -4.66 6.08
N SER A 571 -13.33 -4.23 7.28
CA SER A 571 -13.12 -5.00 8.52
C SER A 571 -14.37 -5.07 9.39
N ALA A 572 -14.37 -6.01 10.35
CA ALA A 572 -15.40 -6.15 11.35
C ALA A 572 -14.78 -6.27 12.75
N THR A 573 -15.39 -5.69 13.78
CA THR A 573 -14.91 -5.80 15.16
C THR A 573 -16.09 -5.92 16.12
N PHE A 574 -16.16 -7.01 16.87
CA PHE A 574 -17.17 -7.18 17.92
C PHE A 574 -16.88 -6.25 19.11
N ASN A 575 -17.87 -5.94 19.93
CA ASN A 575 -17.63 -5.38 21.27
C ASN A 575 -17.27 -6.48 22.29
N ASN A 576 -16.96 -6.09 23.53
CA ASN A 576 -16.40 -7.00 24.54
C ASN A 576 -17.28 -8.20 24.93
N ASP A 577 -18.60 -8.11 24.71
CA ASP A 577 -19.55 -9.19 25.00
C ASP A 577 -20.22 -9.78 23.73
N GLY A 578 -19.79 -9.33 22.55
CA GLY A 578 -20.29 -9.78 21.25
C GLY A 578 -21.75 -9.44 20.97
N SER A 579 -22.32 -8.47 21.69
CA SER A 579 -23.67 -7.95 21.42
C SER A 579 -23.71 -6.86 20.36
N LYS A 580 -22.56 -6.37 19.89
CA LYS A 580 -22.42 -5.34 18.85
C LYS A 580 -21.29 -5.67 17.89
N VAL A 581 -21.38 -5.15 16.67
CA VAL A 581 -20.32 -5.20 15.66
C VAL A 581 -20.13 -3.81 15.05
N ILE A 582 -18.87 -3.44 14.89
CA ILE A 582 -18.41 -2.30 14.11
C ILE A 582 -17.96 -2.85 12.76
N PHE A 583 -18.44 -2.28 11.66
CA PHE A 583 -17.88 -2.51 10.33
C PHE A 583 -17.19 -1.25 9.85
N THR A 584 -16.09 -1.40 9.12
CA THR A 584 -15.30 -0.26 8.60
C THR A 584 -15.42 -0.19 7.09
N ASP A 585 -15.61 1.02 6.57
CA ASP A 585 -15.56 1.30 5.13
C ASP A 585 -14.19 1.84 4.75
N GLU A 586 -13.43 1.09 3.96
CA GLU A 586 -12.13 1.53 3.46
C GLU A 586 -12.29 2.15 2.07
N TRP A 587 -13.08 3.21 2.01
CA TRP A 587 -13.39 3.89 0.75
C TRP A 587 -12.12 4.31 0.01
N GLY A 588 -11.96 3.86 -1.24
CA GLY A 588 -10.78 4.22 -2.03
C GLY A 588 -9.50 3.48 -1.60
N GLY A 589 -9.63 2.37 -0.86
CA GLY A 589 -8.55 1.40 -0.59
C GLY A 589 -7.40 1.95 0.24
N GLY A 590 -7.70 2.87 1.17
CA GLY A 590 -6.73 3.37 2.14
C GLY A 590 -5.69 4.37 1.61
N GLY A 591 -5.51 4.44 0.29
CA GLY A 591 -4.56 5.33 -0.37
C GLY A 591 -5.09 6.72 -0.71
N ARG A 592 -6.41 6.94 -0.69
CA ARG A 592 -7.03 8.20 -1.15
C ARG A 592 -7.39 9.15 0.01
N PRO A 593 -7.40 10.47 -0.21
CA PRO A 593 -7.91 11.43 0.76
C PRO A 593 -9.44 11.35 0.81
N ARG A 594 -9.99 10.74 1.86
CA ARG A 594 -11.44 10.56 2.04
C ARG A 594 -11.98 11.16 3.33
N CYS A 595 -11.19 11.96 4.02
CA CYS A 595 -11.63 12.76 5.16
C CYS A 595 -11.70 14.24 4.80
N ARG A 596 -11.97 14.61 3.54
CA ARG A 596 -11.98 16.00 3.10
C ARG A 596 -13.23 16.72 3.60
N ALA A 597 -13.22 18.05 3.59
CA ALA A 597 -14.33 18.84 4.09
C ALA A 597 -15.65 18.63 3.31
N GLN A 598 -15.54 18.27 2.04
CA GLN A 598 -16.65 17.95 1.14
C GLN A 598 -17.13 16.51 1.26
N ASP A 599 -16.33 15.61 1.84
CA ASP A 599 -16.71 14.21 1.96
C ASP A 599 -17.83 14.07 2.99
N PRO A 600 -18.94 13.38 2.65
CA PRO A 600 -19.92 12.98 3.62
C PRO A 600 -19.30 12.24 4.82
N LEU A 601 -19.86 12.46 6.01
CA LEU A 601 -19.36 11.86 7.25
C LEU A 601 -19.66 10.35 7.36
N ASP A 602 -20.48 9.83 6.45
CA ASP A 602 -20.80 8.41 6.31
C ASP A 602 -19.94 7.70 5.25
N TRP A 603 -19.10 8.42 4.51
CA TRP A 603 -18.13 7.82 3.57
C TRP A 603 -16.85 7.44 4.29
N GLY A 604 -16.29 6.26 4.02
CA GLY A 604 -15.03 5.82 4.63
C GLY A 604 -15.11 5.78 6.16
N ALA A 605 -16.31 5.52 6.69
CA ALA A 605 -16.67 5.63 8.09
C ALA A 605 -16.81 4.26 8.76
N ASP A 606 -16.91 4.27 10.09
CA ASP A 606 -17.37 3.12 10.86
C ASP A 606 -18.90 3.06 10.89
N ALA A 607 -19.49 1.87 10.81
CA ALA A 607 -20.91 1.64 11.02
C ALA A 607 -21.14 0.71 12.23
N PHE A 608 -21.96 1.16 13.18
CA PHE A 608 -22.27 0.43 14.40
C PHE A 608 -23.59 -0.33 14.25
N TYR A 609 -23.54 -1.62 14.56
CA TYR A 609 -24.69 -2.51 14.57
C TYR A 609 -24.84 -3.17 15.93
N ASP A 610 -26.06 -3.23 16.44
CA ASP A 610 -26.41 -4.12 17.54
C ASP A 610 -26.79 -5.50 16.99
N ILE A 611 -26.43 -6.56 17.70
CA ILE A 611 -26.88 -7.92 17.44
C ILE A 611 -28.08 -8.21 18.35
N VAL A 612 -29.28 -8.25 17.77
CA VAL A 612 -30.52 -8.54 18.49
C VAL A 612 -31.20 -9.74 17.85
N ASP A 613 -31.37 -10.81 18.63
CA ASP A 613 -31.94 -12.08 18.16
C ASP A 613 -31.24 -12.65 16.90
N GLY A 614 -29.90 -12.52 16.86
CA GLY A 614 -29.08 -12.99 15.74
C GLY A 614 -29.17 -12.13 14.49
N ARG A 615 -29.67 -10.88 14.59
CA ARG A 615 -29.80 -9.94 13.49
C ARG A 615 -29.04 -8.65 13.74
N LEU A 616 -28.43 -8.13 12.68
CA LEU A 616 -27.71 -6.86 12.68
C LEU A 616 -28.72 -5.71 12.57
N GLN A 617 -28.72 -4.84 13.58
CA GLN A 617 -29.54 -3.63 13.59
C GLN A 617 -28.64 -2.40 13.53
N PHE A 618 -28.67 -1.70 12.40
CA PHE A 618 -27.95 -0.45 12.23
C PHE A 618 -28.32 0.57 13.32
N ARG A 619 -27.33 1.28 13.83
CA ARG A 619 -27.50 2.30 14.86
C ARG A 619 -27.00 3.67 14.43
N SER A 620 -25.75 3.76 13.99
CA SER A 620 -25.15 5.02 13.53
C SER A 620 -23.86 4.78 12.76
N HIS A 621 -23.44 5.81 12.03
CA HIS A 621 -22.07 5.94 11.55
C HIS A 621 -21.21 6.74 12.53
N TYR A 622 -19.90 6.50 12.49
CA TYR A 622 -18.90 7.38 13.09
C TYR A 622 -17.76 7.61 12.11
N LYS A 623 -17.37 8.87 11.98
CA LYS A 623 -16.14 9.28 11.31
C LYS A 623 -15.53 10.38 12.16
N MET A 624 -14.21 10.45 12.18
CA MET A 624 -13.52 11.55 12.84
C MET A 624 -14.02 12.91 12.28
N SER A 625 -14.17 13.90 13.16
CA SER A 625 -14.79 15.19 12.79
C SER A 625 -13.85 16.19 12.14
N ALA A 626 -12.59 15.81 11.94
CA ALA A 626 -11.56 16.67 11.37
C ALA A 626 -11.46 16.49 9.86
N PRO A 627 -11.79 17.53 9.08
CA PRO A 627 -11.41 17.56 7.69
C PRO A 627 -9.90 17.55 7.55
N GLN A 628 -9.39 16.65 6.72
CA GLN A 628 -8.00 16.60 6.29
C GLN A 628 -7.86 17.19 4.89
N THR A 629 -6.61 17.45 4.52
CA THR A 629 -6.22 17.97 3.20
C THR A 629 -6.15 16.86 2.15
N GLU A 630 -5.95 17.22 0.89
CA GLU A 630 -5.76 16.26 -0.21
C GLU A 630 -4.41 15.54 -0.15
N SER A 631 -3.43 16.04 0.62
CA SER A 631 -2.14 15.38 0.86
C SER A 631 -2.20 14.28 1.94
N GLU A 632 -3.39 13.98 2.47
CA GLU A 632 -3.60 13.05 3.58
C GLU A 632 -4.54 11.91 3.19
N ASN A 633 -4.00 10.71 3.01
CA ASN A 633 -4.82 9.51 2.87
C ASN A 633 -5.54 9.25 4.20
N CYS A 634 -6.86 9.08 4.16
CA CYS A 634 -7.67 9.00 5.36
C CYS A 634 -9.01 8.31 5.12
N VAL A 635 -9.19 7.17 5.77
CA VAL A 635 -10.42 6.37 5.88
C VAL A 635 -10.38 5.52 7.14
N ALA A 636 -11.52 5.01 7.57
CA ALA A 636 -11.57 3.96 8.59
C ALA A 636 -10.81 2.72 8.07
N HIS A 637 -9.75 2.34 8.80
CA HIS A 637 -9.02 1.09 8.56
C HIS A 637 -9.10 0.16 9.78
N ASN A 638 -7.99 -0.40 10.24
CA ASN A 638 -7.97 -1.41 11.29
C ASN A 638 -7.90 -0.80 12.70
N GLY A 639 -8.89 -1.18 13.52
CA GLY A 639 -8.98 -0.81 14.93
C GLY A 639 -9.06 -2.02 15.86
N SER A 640 -8.96 -1.76 17.16
CA SER A 640 -9.07 -2.79 18.20
C SER A 640 -9.88 -2.33 19.40
N LEU A 641 -10.42 -3.29 20.14
CA LEU A 641 -11.14 -3.00 21.38
C LEU A 641 -10.21 -2.69 22.54
N ILE A 642 -10.61 -1.71 23.34
CA ILE A 642 -10.04 -1.47 24.67
C ILE A 642 -10.97 -2.13 25.71
N PRO A 643 -10.56 -3.23 26.35
CA PRO A 643 -11.40 -3.98 27.29
C PRO A 643 -11.57 -3.22 28.61
N VAL A 644 -12.61 -2.39 28.68
CA VAL A 644 -12.99 -1.64 29.89
C VAL A 644 -14.29 -2.22 30.47
N PRO A 645 -14.28 -2.79 31.69
CA PRO A 645 -15.48 -3.36 32.28
C PRO A 645 -16.68 -2.38 32.30
N GLY A 646 -17.77 -2.77 31.64
CA GLY A 646 -19.01 -1.99 31.58
C GLY A 646 -19.01 -0.84 30.57
N ARG A 647 -17.99 -0.73 29.72
CA ARG A 647 -17.96 0.21 28.58
C ARG A 647 -17.49 -0.52 27.33
N ASP A 648 -18.00 -0.08 26.19
CA ASP A 648 -17.50 -0.49 24.89
C ASP A 648 -16.66 0.66 24.35
N ILE A 649 -15.33 0.46 24.33
CA ILE A 649 -14.37 1.44 23.86
C ILE A 649 -13.52 0.79 22.78
N PHE A 650 -13.28 1.52 21.71
CA PHE A 650 -12.53 1.06 20.56
C PHE A 650 -11.51 2.14 20.16
N VAL A 651 -10.35 1.69 19.70
CA VAL A 651 -9.33 2.54 19.10
C VAL A 651 -9.29 2.26 17.60
N GLN A 652 -9.33 3.32 16.81
CA GLN A 652 -9.47 3.29 15.36
C GLN A 652 -8.29 3.99 14.70
N ALA A 653 -7.75 3.36 13.65
CA ALA A 653 -6.76 3.96 12.78
C ALA A 653 -7.43 4.66 11.58
N TRP A 654 -6.95 5.86 11.25
CA TRP A 654 -7.46 6.67 10.13
C TRP A 654 -6.37 7.02 9.12
N TYR A 655 -5.34 6.17 8.97
CA TYR A 655 -4.14 6.50 8.20
C TYR A 655 -3.51 7.83 8.65
N GLN A 656 -3.37 8.81 7.76
CA GLN A 656 -2.84 10.13 8.12
C GLN A 656 -3.82 10.97 8.93
N GLY A 657 -5.11 10.60 8.99
CA GLY A 657 -6.09 11.19 9.92
C GLY A 657 -5.90 10.83 11.40
N GLY A 658 -4.83 10.08 11.70
CA GLY A 658 -4.44 9.79 13.08
C GLY A 658 -5.16 8.61 13.70
N VAL A 659 -5.38 8.72 15.01
CA VAL A 659 -5.98 7.71 15.87
C VAL A 659 -7.14 8.32 16.62
N SER A 660 -8.31 7.67 16.57
CA SER A 660 -9.47 8.01 17.40
C SER A 660 -9.71 6.94 18.46
N VAL A 661 -10.06 7.36 19.67
CA VAL A 661 -10.59 6.47 20.72
C VAL A 661 -12.05 6.84 20.93
N VAL A 662 -12.94 5.89 20.66
CA VAL A 662 -14.39 6.11 20.63
C VAL A 662 -15.05 5.25 21.70
N ASP A 663 -15.88 5.87 22.54
CA ASP A 663 -16.82 5.16 23.39
C ASP A 663 -18.13 4.97 22.62
N PHE A 664 -18.48 3.70 22.38
CA PHE A 664 -19.68 3.29 21.66
C PHE A 664 -20.58 2.41 22.53
N THR A 665 -20.48 2.55 23.87
CA THR A 665 -21.35 1.86 24.83
C THR A 665 -22.84 2.09 24.47
N ASP A 666 -23.17 3.33 24.08
CA ASP A 666 -24.38 3.66 23.33
C ASP A 666 -24.06 3.69 21.84
N SER A 667 -24.35 2.58 21.15
CA SER A 667 -24.07 2.38 19.73
C SER A 667 -24.84 3.32 18.81
N ALA A 668 -25.86 4.03 19.31
CA ALA A 668 -26.58 5.05 18.55
C ALA A 668 -25.94 6.44 18.64
N ASN A 669 -25.02 6.65 19.58
CA ASN A 669 -24.35 7.92 19.82
C ASN A 669 -22.88 7.68 20.21
N PRO A 670 -22.05 7.13 19.30
CA PRO A 670 -20.62 6.97 19.57
C PRO A 670 -19.97 8.34 19.81
N VAL A 671 -19.07 8.41 20.78
CA VAL A 671 -18.40 9.65 21.18
C VAL A 671 -16.89 9.46 21.14
N GLU A 672 -16.20 10.29 20.36
CA GLU A 672 -14.75 10.43 20.42
C GLU A 672 -14.35 10.94 21.82
N ILE A 673 -13.63 10.13 22.58
CA ILE A 673 -13.18 10.48 23.93
C ILE A 673 -11.70 10.83 23.99
N ALA A 674 -10.93 10.45 22.97
CA ALA A 674 -9.52 10.80 22.83
C ALA A 674 -9.11 10.72 21.37
N TYR A 675 -8.12 11.51 20.97
CA TYR A 675 -7.49 11.39 19.66
C TYR A 675 -6.02 11.79 19.72
N PHE A 676 -5.26 11.31 18.75
CA PHE A 676 -3.94 11.80 18.43
C PHE A 676 -3.86 11.89 16.91
N ASP A 677 -3.46 13.04 16.42
CA ASP A 677 -3.37 13.31 15.00
C ASP A 677 -2.10 14.10 14.68
N ARG A 678 -1.61 13.95 13.47
CA ARG A 678 -0.46 14.67 12.93
C ARG A 678 -0.80 15.22 11.56
N GLY A 679 -0.20 16.35 11.20
CA GLY A 679 -0.31 16.88 9.83
C GLY A 679 0.31 15.94 8.80
N PRO A 680 0.16 16.29 7.51
CA PRO A 680 0.59 15.45 6.41
C PRO A 680 2.09 15.16 6.46
N VAL A 681 2.51 14.06 5.82
CA VAL A 681 3.94 13.79 5.61
C VAL A 681 4.60 14.89 4.77
N ASP A 682 3.94 15.33 3.70
CA ASP A 682 4.41 16.39 2.79
C ASP A 682 3.31 17.45 2.58
N GLU A 683 3.69 18.70 2.37
CA GLU A 683 2.73 19.81 2.24
C GLU A 683 1.98 19.81 0.90
N GLU A 684 2.58 19.25 -0.14
CA GLU A 684 2.12 19.42 -1.53
C GLU A 684 1.71 18.10 -2.19
N GLU A 685 2.32 16.98 -1.78
CA GLU A 685 2.11 15.65 -2.36
C GLU A 685 1.44 14.68 -1.37
N LEU A 686 0.54 13.85 -1.89
CA LEU A 686 -0.09 12.77 -1.14
C LEU A 686 0.89 11.59 -1.03
N ILE A 687 1.50 11.43 0.14
CA ILE A 687 2.35 10.28 0.45
C ILE A 687 1.62 9.35 1.40
N SER A 688 1.28 8.14 0.93
CA SER A 688 0.59 7.13 1.75
C SER A 688 1.34 6.85 3.04
N ALA A 689 0.73 7.20 4.17
CA ALA A 689 1.38 7.11 5.48
C ALA A 689 0.37 7.03 6.63
N GLY A 690 0.86 7.30 7.84
CA GLY A 690 0.05 7.34 9.05
C GLY A 690 -0.17 5.98 9.69
N TYR A 691 -1.25 5.85 10.45
CA TYR A 691 -1.54 4.67 11.25
C TYR A 691 -2.23 3.61 10.40
N TRP A 692 -1.49 2.57 10.03
CA TRP A 692 -2.06 1.40 9.35
C TRP A 692 -3.01 0.63 10.28
N SER A 693 -2.67 0.43 11.54
CA SER A 693 -3.54 -0.27 12.49
C SER A 693 -3.26 0.22 13.90
N THR A 694 -4.25 0.06 14.79
CA THR A 694 -4.14 0.45 16.20
C THR A 694 -4.42 -0.74 17.11
N TYR A 695 -3.55 -0.91 18.12
CA TYR A 695 -3.56 -2.06 19.02
C TYR A 695 -3.65 -1.59 20.48
N TRP A 696 -4.35 -2.36 21.31
CA TRP A 696 -4.39 -2.22 22.77
C TRP A 696 -3.48 -3.24 23.48
#